data_AF-A0A847UK79-F1
#
_entry.id   AF-A0A847UK79-F1
#
_cell.length_a   1.000
_cell.length_b   1.000
_cell.length_c   1.000
_cell.angle_alpha   90.00
_cell.angle_beta   90.00
_cell.angle_gamma   90.00
#
_symmetry.space_group_name_H-M   'P 1'
#
loop_
_entity.id
_entity.type
_entity.pdbx_description
1 polymer ?
#
loop_
_entity_poly.entity_id
_entity_poly.type
_entity_poly.pdbx_seq_one_letter_code
_entity_poly.pdbx_strand_id
1 'polypeptide(L)'
;MSDAIDDNKIAVGVEGIGGDGALSKADSSTQLSDNRIQSLTTGIKPPYNPHRLAAFLELNETLATGIRKKSRYEVGYGFEITPWAGRTADEADDVERDVVSWFWRGPDSTWQTKARQTAEPATPEEVKELARQDYHLIGWCCLEILTDMEGRPVGLAHVPARTVRVRKPQSRFDQPRHPEEGRFIDNDRGEIASRGYVQIRDGRRRYFGEAGDRYRGLDINISPGGDGEPPTVRYQADDSDDEPIFVDRETGDVVEGSAEALENAPANELIFITNPSPLADDYGVPDWISATRTISADEAAKDYNADFFDNDTIPRFAIKVTGGELTEESKRDLRQMLNGLREESHRTVILEVDKFANQLDDDDIEIELQPLGQGISEEMSFEAFREKNEAEIAKVLEVPPIKIGNTGTSNRSNSEQQDRDFALEVIQPEQHKFSQRLYQTIHQRALGVTDWTLEYELRGADQPKQNAEVARRKIQAVNGAIPVNRALEMIGEDPLPDDVPIDGDATLVSEVRSQTPGGRQPTGPRSVEDQLPPEDNKIGERDWADVEANLATKEIEQTQFSSSNLDEGLYDFDEQELYLSFKRDEGQSSLYAYVNIPPTEWSGLTSASSHGSYHYDSIRLDYPYVEITNFHSRLPEGPSPAPGEEPDDVPSI
;
A
#
# COMPACT_ATOMS: atom_id res chain seq x y z
N MET A 1 50.10 -67.34 19.57
CA MET A 1 50.42 -66.05 18.92
C MET A 1 49.29 -65.82 17.94
N SER A 2 48.43 -64.82 18.00
CA SER A 2 48.28 -63.62 18.84
C SER A 2 46.90 -63.06 18.48
N ASP A 3 46.19 -62.49 19.45
CA ASP A 3 45.02 -61.63 19.27
C ASP A 3 45.24 -60.51 18.23
N ALA A 4 44.18 -60.10 17.52
CA ALA A 4 43.65 -58.72 17.55
C ALA A 4 42.52 -58.50 16.51
N ILE A 5 41.30 -58.32 17.05
CA ILE A 5 40.18 -57.42 16.74
C ILE A 5 40.32 -56.50 15.50
N ASP A 6 39.30 -56.47 14.63
CA ASP A 6 38.76 -55.21 14.08
C ASP A 6 37.29 -55.34 13.62
N ASP A 7 36.59 -54.20 13.64
CA ASP A 7 35.20 -53.96 13.99
C ASP A 7 34.06 -54.51 13.09
N ASN A 8 32.95 -54.80 13.78
CA ASN A 8 31.65 -55.18 13.26
C ASN A 8 30.90 -53.94 12.71
N LYS A 9 30.84 -53.74 11.39
CA LYS A 9 29.88 -52.82 10.74
C LYS A 9 28.80 -53.62 10.01
N ILE A 10 27.62 -53.61 10.59
CA ILE A 10 26.37 -54.09 10.01
C ILE A 10 26.04 -53.19 8.81
N ALA A 11 26.23 -53.70 7.60
CA ALA A 11 25.70 -53.10 6.38
C ALA A 11 24.25 -53.57 6.22
N VAL A 12 23.30 -52.69 6.54
CA VAL A 12 21.89 -52.87 6.14
C VAL A 12 21.82 -52.53 4.65
N GLY A 13 21.67 -53.54 3.81
CA GLY A 13 21.31 -53.36 2.41
C GLY A 13 19.87 -52.90 2.31
N VAL A 14 19.65 -51.73 1.70
CA VAL A 14 18.37 -51.38 1.11
C VAL A 14 18.56 -51.53 -0.39
N GLU A 15 17.93 -52.56 -0.93
CA GLU A 15 17.79 -52.82 -2.36
C GLU A 15 17.27 -51.57 -3.07
N GLY A 16 18.11 -51.01 -3.94
CA GLY A 16 17.64 -50.13 -5.00
C GLY A 16 16.82 -50.96 -5.97
N ILE A 17 15.51 -50.70 -6.01
CA ILE A 17 14.68 -51.03 -7.16
C ILE A 17 14.83 -49.86 -8.12
N GLY A 18 15.61 -50.09 -9.17
CA GLY A 18 15.64 -49.22 -10.34
C GLY A 18 14.43 -49.47 -11.22
N GLY A 19 14.00 -48.40 -11.88
CA GLY A 19 12.99 -48.37 -12.94
C GLY A 19 12.71 -46.89 -13.23
N ASP A 20 12.72 -46.51 -14.51
CA ASP A 20 12.51 -45.16 -15.00
C ASP A 20 11.47 -44.38 -14.20
N GLY A 21 11.81 -43.13 -13.86
CA GLY A 21 10.93 -42.28 -13.09
C GLY A 21 11.60 -40.96 -12.83
N ALA A 22 11.59 -40.08 -13.84
CA ALA A 22 11.39 -38.68 -13.54
C ALA A 22 9.99 -38.56 -12.92
N LEU A 23 9.85 -39.01 -11.67
CA LEU A 23 8.65 -38.85 -10.87
C LEU A 23 8.35 -37.37 -10.91
N SER A 24 7.13 -37.04 -11.36
CA SER A 24 6.61 -35.69 -11.31
C SER A 24 6.93 -35.12 -9.93
N LYS A 25 7.42 -33.87 -9.84
CA LYS A 25 7.78 -33.29 -8.52
C LYS A 25 6.60 -33.33 -7.52
N ALA A 26 5.37 -33.49 -8.01
CA ALA A 26 4.16 -33.70 -7.20
C ALA A 26 4.16 -35.02 -6.40
N ASP A 27 4.70 -36.12 -6.95
CA ASP A 27 4.71 -37.44 -6.30
C ASP A 27 5.80 -37.60 -5.22
N SER A 28 6.53 -36.52 -4.92
CA SER A 28 7.59 -36.53 -3.91
C SER A 28 7.08 -36.34 -2.47
N SER A 29 5.82 -35.93 -2.28
CA SER A 29 5.24 -35.72 -0.96
C SER A 29 4.79 -37.05 -0.33
N THR A 30 5.31 -37.35 0.86
CA THR A 30 4.93 -38.55 1.64
C THR A 30 3.78 -38.29 2.63
N GLN A 31 3.12 -37.13 2.53
CA GLN A 31 2.01 -36.76 3.40
C GLN A 31 0.76 -37.59 3.09
N LEU A 32 0.03 -38.00 4.13
CA LEU A 32 -1.26 -38.67 3.96
C LEU A 32 -2.30 -37.66 3.46
N SER A 33 -3.17 -38.07 2.53
CA SER A 33 -4.31 -37.27 2.11
C SER A 33 -5.34 -37.16 3.24
N ASP A 34 -5.84 -35.94 3.50
CA ASP A 34 -6.92 -35.74 4.45
C ASP A 34 -8.22 -36.35 3.89
N ASN A 35 -8.54 -37.55 4.38
CA ASN A 35 -9.74 -38.32 4.03
C ASN A 35 -10.82 -38.23 5.13
N ARG A 36 -10.77 -37.21 5.99
CA ARG A 36 -11.70 -37.07 7.12
C ARG A 36 -13.15 -36.99 6.62
N ILE A 37 -13.90 -38.10 6.76
CA ILE A 37 -15.31 -38.34 6.38
C ILE A 37 -16.08 -37.05 6.04
N GLN A 38 -16.03 -36.64 4.79
CA GLN A 38 -16.73 -35.44 4.32
C GLN A 38 -18.15 -35.80 3.85
N SER A 39 -19.10 -34.88 4.05
CA SER A 39 -20.52 -35.10 3.80
C SER A 39 -20.83 -35.43 2.34
N LEU A 40 -22.00 -36.04 2.09
CA LEU A 40 -22.56 -36.36 0.76
C LEU A 40 -22.98 -35.11 -0.05
N THR A 41 -22.25 -34.01 0.07
CA THR A 41 -22.60 -32.71 -0.51
C THR A 41 -21.83 -32.44 -1.79
N THR A 42 -22.35 -31.52 -2.60
CA THR A 42 -21.82 -30.95 -3.85
C THR A 42 -20.49 -30.20 -3.63
N GLY A 43 -19.52 -30.81 -2.97
CA GLY A 43 -18.26 -30.19 -2.54
C GLY A 43 -18.05 -30.21 -1.02
N ILE A 44 -16.80 -29.94 -0.64
CA ILE A 44 -16.32 -29.92 0.73
C ILE A 44 -16.93 -28.75 1.47
N LYS A 45 -17.44 -29.00 2.68
CA LYS A 45 -17.94 -27.95 3.55
C LYS A 45 -16.76 -27.11 4.07
N PRO A 46 -16.70 -25.79 3.81
CA PRO A 46 -15.63 -24.94 4.34
C PRO A 46 -15.66 -24.89 5.88
N PRO A 47 -14.52 -24.61 6.53
CA PRO A 47 -14.41 -24.58 7.99
C PRO A 47 -15.34 -23.53 8.63
N TYR A 48 -15.53 -22.39 7.96
CA TYR A 48 -16.44 -21.32 8.35
C TYR A 48 -17.48 -21.07 7.25
N ASN A 49 -18.65 -20.55 7.60
CA ASN A 49 -19.68 -20.24 6.60
C ASN A 49 -19.24 -19.00 5.76
N PRO A 50 -18.97 -19.15 4.46
CA PRO A 50 -18.43 -18.05 3.65
C PRO A 50 -19.41 -16.88 3.48
N HIS A 51 -20.72 -17.14 3.47
CA HIS A 51 -21.72 -16.07 3.39
C HIS A 51 -21.76 -15.25 4.67
N ARG A 52 -21.53 -15.89 5.83
CA ARG A 52 -21.43 -15.20 7.11
C ARG A 52 -20.17 -14.35 7.18
N LEU A 53 -19.02 -14.87 6.72
CA LEU A 53 -17.78 -14.10 6.63
C LEU A 53 -17.95 -12.87 5.74
N ALA A 54 -18.56 -13.03 4.56
CA ALA A 54 -18.81 -11.92 3.65
C ALA A 54 -19.66 -10.80 4.27
N ALA A 55 -20.64 -11.15 5.11
CA ALA A 55 -21.53 -10.16 5.74
C ALA A 55 -20.80 -9.20 6.69
N PHE A 56 -19.66 -9.61 7.29
CA PHE A 56 -18.90 -8.73 8.18
C PHE A 56 -18.36 -7.48 7.49
N LEU A 57 -18.21 -7.51 6.16
CA LEU A 57 -17.84 -6.33 5.38
C LEU A 57 -18.87 -5.20 5.48
N GLU A 58 -20.15 -5.53 5.68
CA GLU A 58 -21.24 -4.56 5.84
C GLU A 58 -21.43 -4.12 7.30
N LEU A 59 -20.91 -4.90 8.26
CA LEU A 59 -21.10 -4.66 9.70
C LEU A 59 -20.00 -3.77 10.31
N ASN A 60 -18.82 -3.70 9.69
CA ASN A 60 -17.68 -2.99 10.27
C ASN A 60 -16.84 -2.26 9.21
N GLU A 61 -16.81 -0.93 9.34
CA GLU A 61 -16.11 -0.02 8.42
C GLU A 61 -14.59 -0.14 8.48
N THR A 62 -14.01 -0.45 9.65
CA THR A 62 -12.56 -0.66 9.79
C THR A 62 -12.11 -1.88 9.01
N LEU A 63 -12.85 -2.99 9.18
CA LEU A 63 -12.62 -4.23 8.43
C LEU A 63 -12.74 -3.99 6.93
N ALA A 64 -13.83 -3.33 6.50
CA ALA A 64 -14.08 -3.03 5.10
C ALA A 64 -13.00 -2.14 4.48
N THR A 65 -12.61 -1.08 5.18
CA THR A 65 -11.57 -0.16 4.73
C THR A 65 -10.20 -0.84 4.69
N GLY A 66 -9.85 -1.58 5.74
CA GLY A 66 -8.58 -2.30 5.83
C GLY A 66 -8.41 -3.33 4.71
N ILE A 67 -9.41 -4.19 4.48
CA ILE A 67 -9.39 -5.18 3.39
C ILE A 67 -9.28 -4.50 2.03
N ARG A 68 -10.08 -3.45 1.78
CA ARG A 68 -10.05 -2.72 0.51
C ARG A 68 -8.69 -2.05 0.28
N LYS A 69 -8.12 -1.41 1.29
CA LYS A 69 -6.80 -0.77 1.20
C LYS A 69 -5.70 -1.80 0.97
N LYS A 70 -5.65 -2.87 1.76
CA LYS A 70 -4.66 -3.94 1.59
C LYS A 70 -4.71 -4.53 0.17
N SER A 71 -5.90 -4.89 -0.30
CA SER A 71 -6.10 -5.43 -1.65
C SER A 71 -5.66 -4.45 -2.76
N ARG A 72 -5.96 -3.16 -2.60
CA ARG A 72 -5.54 -2.13 -3.57
C ARG A 72 -4.03 -1.93 -3.57
N TYR A 73 -3.39 -1.95 -2.40
CA TYR A 73 -1.93 -1.84 -2.31
C TYR A 73 -1.25 -3.05 -2.94
N GLU A 74 -1.84 -4.24 -2.85
CA GLU A 74 -1.30 -5.44 -3.51
C GLU A 74 -1.40 -5.34 -5.04
N VAL A 75 -2.55 -4.98 -5.62
CA VAL A 75 -2.74 -5.15 -7.08
C VAL A 75 -3.41 -3.99 -7.80
N GLY A 76 -3.91 -2.98 -7.08
CA GLY A 76 -4.75 -1.92 -7.61
C GLY A 76 -4.00 -0.70 -8.15
N TYR A 77 -2.68 -0.62 -7.96
CA TYR A 77 -1.85 0.44 -8.54
C TYR A 77 -1.28 0.10 -9.91
N GLY A 78 -1.47 -1.14 -10.38
CA GLY A 78 -0.94 -1.60 -11.66
C GLY A 78 0.28 -2.49 -11.50
N PHE A 79 0.83 -2.90 -12.63
CA PHE A 79 1.97 -3.82 -12.72
C PHE A 79 2.70 -3.65 -14.05
N GLU A 80 3.96 -4.03 -14.05
CA GLU A 80 4.84 -4.06 -15.21
C GLU A 80 5.19 -5.50 -15.60
N ILE A 81 5.57 -5.67 -16.86
CA ILE A 81 6.06 -6.95 -17.39
C ILE A 81 7.58 -6.86 -17.35
N THR A 82 8.22 -7.68 -16.52
CA THR A 82 9.66 -7.65 -16.28
C THR A 82 10.30 -9.00 -16.58
N PRO A 83 11.59 -9.02 -16.99
CA PRO A 83 12.29 -10.28 -17.20
C PRO A 83 12.38 -11.10 -15.91
N TRP A 84 12.15 -12.41 -16.03
CA TRP A 84 12.17 -13.33 -14.91
C TRP A 84 13.59 -13.80 -14.58
N ALA A 85 13.82 -14.08 -13.29
CA ALA A 85 15.08 -14.57 -12.72
C ALA A 85 16.30 -13.64 -12.93
N GLY A 86 16.06 -12.33 -13.03
CA GLY A 86 17.13 -11.33 -13.11
C GLY A 86 17.85 -11.30 -14.46
N ARG A 87 17.24 -11.86 -15.52
CA ARG A 87 17.67 -11.65 -16.90
C ARG A 87 17.61 -10.17 -17.27
N THR A 88 18.46 -9.75 -18.21
CA THR A 88 18.28 -8.43 -18.84
C THR A 88 17.19 -8.50 -19.91
N ALA A 89 16.67 -7.33 -20.32
CA ALA A 89 15.68 -7.27 -21.39
C ALA A 89 16.20 -7.83 -22.71
N ASP A 90 17.50 -7.64 -23.00
CA ASP A 90 18.14 -8.12 -24.23
C ASP A 90 18.39 -9.64 -24.25
N GLU A 91 18.36 -10.29 -23.08
CA GLU A 91 18.53 -11.74 -22.94
C GLU A 91 17.20 -12.50 -23.03
N ALA A 92 16.08 -11.82 -22.80
CA ALA A 92 14.75 -12.41 -22.75
C ALA A 92 14.11 -12.45 -24.15
N ASP A 93 13.30 -13.48 -24.42
CA ASP A 93 12.64 -13.62 -25.73
C ASP A 93 11.55 -12.53 -25.95
N ASP A 94 11.75 -11.67 -26.96
CA ASP A 94 10.79 -10.63 -27.34
C ASP A 94 9.43 -11.18 -27.78
N VAL A 95 9.38 -12.37 -28.39
CA VAL A 95 8.12 -13.00 -28.80
C VAL A 95 7.31 -13.43 -27.57
N GLU A 96 7.99 -13.94 -26.54
CA GLU A 96 7.34 -14.23 -25.26
C GLU A 96 6.81 -12.96 -24.59
N ARG A 97 7.55 -11.85 -24.67
CA ARG A 97 7.11 -10.54 -24.19
C ARG A 97 5.81 -10.11 -24.86
N ASP A 98 5.73 -10.25 -26.18
CA ASP A 98 4.54 -9.92 -26.95
C ASP A 98 3.33 -10.79 -26.56
N VAL A 99 3.55 -12.08 -26.30
CA VAL A 99 2.47 -12.98 -25.83
C VAL A 99 1.90 -12.50 -24.51
N VAL A 100 2.75 -12.19 -23.53
CA VAL A 100 2.32 -11.70 -22.20
C VAL A 100 1.69 -10.32 -22.31
N SER A 101 2.28 -9.43 -23.11
CA SER A 101 1.74 -8.09 -23.37
C SER A 101 0.35 -8.15 -23.98
N TRP A 102 0.13 -9.01 -24.98
CA TRP A 102 -1.18 -9.18 -25.61
C TRP A 102 -2.21 -9.77 -24.65
N PHE A 103 -1.82 -10.72 -23.80
CA PHE A 103 -2.72 -11.28 -22.80
C PHE A 103 -3.16 -10.23 -21.77
N TRP A 104 -2.23 -9.43 -21.24
CA TRP A 104 -2.54 -8.47 -20.17
C TRP A 104 -3.13 -7.14 -20.65
N ARG A 105 -2.72 -6.68 -21.83
CA ARG A 105 -2.98 -5.32 -22.33
C ARG A 105 -3.50 -5.28 -23.77
N GLY A 106 -3.61 -6.44 -24.43
CA GLY A 106 -4.04 -6.53 -25.82
C GLY A 106 -5.54 -6.24 -26.01
N PRO A 107 -5.97 -5.91 -27.23
CA PRO A 107 -7.36 -5.58 -27.55
C PRO A 107 -8.33 -6.74 -27.35
N ASP A 108 -7.85 -7.98 -27.46
CA ASP A 108 -8.66 -9.19 -27.25
C ASP A 108 -8.68 -9.64 -25.78
N SER A 109 -7.94 -8.94 -24.90
CA SER A 109 -7.93 -9.26 -23.48
C SER A 109 -9.30 -9.00 -22.85
N THR A 110 -9.81 -9.99 -22.11
CA THR A 110 -11.17 -9.95 -21.56
C THR A 110 -11.13 -10.01 -20.04
N TRP A 111 -11.69 -8.98 -19.40
CA TRP A 111 -11.72 -8.87 -17.94
C TRP A 111 -13.17 -8.75 -17.47
N GLN A 112 -13.55 -9.52 -16.45
CA GLN A 112 -14.92 -9.52 -15.95
C GLN A 112 -14.97 -9.50 -14.42
N THR A 113 -15.65 -8.52 -13.86
CA THR A 113 -15.89 -8.43 -12.41
C THR A 113 -17.19 -9.13 -11.98
N LYS A 114 -18.05 -9.52 -12.94
CA LYS A 114 -19.39 -10.09 -12.69
C LYS A 114 -19.77 -11.10 -13.77
N ALA A 115 -20.60 -12.08 -13.41
CA ALA A 115 -20.96 -13.23 -14.24
C ALA A 115 -21.74 -12.96 -15.55
N ARG A 116 -22.39 -11.78 -15.71
CA ARG A 116 -22.92 -11.19 -16.98
C ARG A 116 -24.06 -10.19 -16.72
N GLN A 117 -23.86 -8.95 -17.14
CA GLN A 117 -24.86 -8.02 -17.71
C GLN A 117 -24.04 -6.88 -18.31
N THR A 118 -24.06 -6.70 -19.64
CA THR A 118 -23.42 -5.58 -20.37
C THR A 118 -22.10 -5.17 -19.74
N ALA A 119 -21.06 -6.01 -19.88
CA ALA A 119 -19.80 -5.83 -19.18
C ALA A 119 -19.28 -4.41 -19.43
N GLU A 120 -19.37 -3.58 -18.40
CA GLU A 120 -18.55 -2.37 -18.32
C GLU A 120 -17.12 -2.83 -18.56
N PRO A 121 -16.35 -2.13 -19.42
CA PRO A 121 -14.97 -2.48 -19.65
C PRO A 121 -14.25 -2.47 -18.30
N ALA A 122 -13.88 -3.66 -17.83
CA ALA A 122 -13.15 -3.83 -16.59
C ALA A 122 -11.65 -3.92 -16.90
N THR A 123 -10.82 -3.59 -15.91
CA THR A 123 -9.36 -3.71 -16.05
C THR A 123 -8.83 -4.96 -15.32
N PRO A 124 -7.61 -5.42 -15.66
CA PRO A 124 -6.96 -6.48 -14.90
C PRO A 124 -6.85 -6.14 -13.40
N GLU A 125 -6.60 -4.88 -13.07
CA GLU A 125 -6.49 -4.39 -11.69
C GLU A 125 -7.80 -4.53 -10.93
N GLU A 126 -8.94 -4.19 -11.52
CA GLU A 126 -10.24 -4.31 -10.85
C GLU A 126 -10.61 -5.77 -10.57
N VAL A 127 -10.37 -6.65 -11.54
CA VAL A 127 -10.62 -8.10 -11.38
C VAL A 127 -9.73 -8.68 -10.28
N LYS A 128 -8.44 -8.33 -10.28
CA LYS A 128 -7.49 -8.79 -9.27
C LYS A 128 -7.78 -8.17 -7.89
N GLU A 129 -8.15 -6.89 -7.80
CA GLU A 129 -8.50 -6.22 -6.54
C GLU A 129 -9.71 -6.90 -5.89
N LEU A 130 -10.75 -7.25 -6.66
CA LEU A 130 -11.91 -7.99 -6.14
C LEU A 130 -11.53 -9.39 -5.67
N ALA A 131 -10.68 -10.10 -6.41
CA ALA A 131 -10.18 -11.40 -5.98
C ALA A 131 -9.37 -11.29 -4.68
N ARG A 132 -8.49 -10.29 -4.55
CA ARG A 132 -7.72 -10.08 -3.31
C ARG A 132 -8.60 -9.66 -2.13
N GLN A 133 -9.68 -8.91 -2.36
CA GLN A 133 -10.68 -8.66 -1.32
C GLN A 133 -11.30 -9.95 -0.80
N ASP A 134 -11.68 -10.87 -1.70
CA ASP A 134 -12.19 -12.19 -1.31
C ASP A 134 -11.15 -13.02 -0.55
N TYR A 135 -9.87 -12.98 -0.97
CA TYR A 135 -8.77 -13.66 -0.27
C TYR A 135 -8.69 -13.23 1.20
N HIS A 136 -8.70 -11.92 1.47
CA HIS A 136 -8.61 -11.38 2.82
C HIS A 136 -9.92 -11.51 3.62
N LEU A 137 -11.07 -11.44 2.95
CA LEU A 137 -12.39 -11.50 3.59
C LEU A 137 -12.81 -12.93 3.94
N ILE A 138 -12.61 -13.87 3.01
CA ILE A 138 -13.13 -15.24 3.09
C ILE A 138 -12.03 -16.25 3.44
N GLY A 139 -10.78 -15.93 3.11
CA GLY A 139 -9.63 -16.82 3.27
C GLY A 139 -9.19 -17.49 1.95
N TRP A 140 -9.87 -17.25 0.84
CA TRP A 140 -9.45 -17.70 -0.49
C TRP A 140 -10.03 -16.81 -1.57
N CYS A 141 -9.41 -16.81 -2.75
CA CYS A 141 -9.93 -16.14 -3.93
C CYS A 141 -10.02 -17.07 -5.13
N CYS A 142 -10.84 -16.65 -6.10
CA CYS A 142 -11.16 -17.43 -7.27
C CYS A 142 -11.14 -16.54 -8.51
N LEU A 143 -10.26 -16.88 -9.46
CA LEU A 143 -10.17 -16.24 -10.77
C LEU A 143 -10.43 -17.30 -11.85
N GLU A 144 -11.50 -17.13 -12.63
CA GLU A 144 -11.80 -17.98 -13.77
C GLU A 144 -10.94 -17.56 -14.95
N ILE A 145 -10.26 -18.54 -15.57
CA ILE A 145 -9.48 -18.34 -16.80
C ILE A 145 -10.45 -18.37 -17.97
N LEU A 146 -10.61 -17.23 -18.64
CA LEU A 146 -11.39 -17.13 -19.87
C LEU A 146 -10.53 -17.61 -21.02
N THR A 147 -11.07 -18.50 -21.85
CA THR A 147 -10.37 -19.07 -23.00
C THR A 147 -11.11 -18.81 -24.31
N ASP A 148 -10.37 -18.81 -25.42
CA ASP A 148 -10.92 -18.85 -26.78
C ASP A 148 -11.36 -20.28 -27.17
N MET A 149 -11.72 -20.48 -28.45
CA MET A 149 -12.21 -21.78 -28.94
C MET A 149 -11.11 -22.85 -28.96
N GLU A 150 -9.86 -22.43 -29.12
CA GLU A 150 -8.66 -23.25 -29.11
C GLU A 150 -8.16 -23.55 -27.69
N GLY A 151 -8.78 -22.93 -26.68
CA GLY A 151 -8.44 -23.12 -25.27
C GLY A 151 -7.30 -22.24 -24.78
N ARG A 152 -6.84 -21.25 -25.56
CA ARG A 152 -5.83 -20.28 -25.13
C ARG A 152 -6.44 -19.28 -24.15
N PRO A 153 -5.75 -18.91 -23.05
CA PRO A 153 -6.20 -17.85 -22.16
C PRO A 153 -6.31 -16.50 -22.88
N VAL A 154 -7.45 -15.85 -22.74
CA VAL A 154 -7.73 -14.49 -23.25
C VAL A 154 -8.04 -13.49 -22.14
N GLY A 155 -8.09 -13.92 -20.89
CA GLY A 155 -8.18 -13.02 -19.74
C GLY A 155 -8.76 -13.71 -18.52
N LEU A 156 -9.16 -12.93 -17.51
CA LEU A 156 -9.64 -13.47 -16.22
C LEU A 156 -10.98 -12.86 -15.80
N ALA A 157 -11.78 -13.67 -15.13
CA ALA A 157 -13.03 -13.25 -14.50
C ALA A 157 -12.99 -13.48 -12.97
N HIS A 158 -13.49 -12.51 -12.21
CA HIS A 158 -13.71 -12.67 -10.77
C HIS A 158 -14.88 -13.60 -10.52
N VAL A 159 -14.65 -14.63 -9.71
CA VAL A 159 -15.70 -15.52 -9.21
C VAL A 159 -15.83 -15.28 -7.70
N PRO A 160 -16.99 -14.85 -7.18
CA PRO A 160 -17.15 -14.60 -5.76
C PRO A 160 -16.83 -15.83 -4.90
N ALA A 161 -15.77 -15.74 -4.10
CA ALA A 161 -15.21 -16.87 -3.34
C ALA A 161 -16.23 -17.55 -2.43
N ARG A 162 -17.16 -16.76 -1.85
CA ARG A 162 -18.25 -17.26 -1.00
C ARG A 162 -19.15 -18.31 -1.68
N THR A 163 -19.22 -18.28 -3.01
CA THR A 163 -20.06 -19.16 -3.81
C THR A 163 -19.37 -20.46 -4.25
N VAL A 164 -18.04 -20.54 -4.12
CA VAL A 164 -17.24 -21.66 -4.66
C VAL A 164 -17.02 -22.73 -3.59
N ARG A 165 -17.05 -24.00 -3.99
CA ARG A 165 -16.69 -25.16 -3.17
C ARG A 165 -15.65 -26.02 -3.90
N VAL A 166 -14.67 -26.51 -3.13
CA VAL A 166 -13.72 -27.54 -3.56
C VAL A 166 -14.45 -28.86 -3.72
N ARG A 167 -14.10 -29.62 -4.76
CA ARG A 167 -14.60 -30.98 -4.99
C ARG A 167 -13.50 -31.97 -4.62
N LYS A 168 -13.87 -33.08 -3.96
CA LYS A 168 -12.96 -34.20 -3.67
C LYS A 168 -13.72 -35.53 -3.76
N PRO A 169 -13.02 -36.63 -4.12
CA PRO A 169 -13.64 -37.94 -4.17
C PRO A 169 -14.14 -38.36 -2.79
N GLN A 170 -15.32 -38.99 -2.72
CA GLN A 170 -15.84 -39.51 -1.46
C GLN A 170 -15.10 -40.79 -1.07
N SER A 171 -14.10 -40.67 -0.19
CA SER A 171 -13.24 -41.79 0.27
C SER A 171 -13.89 -42.76 1.27
N ARG A 172 -15.18 -42.61 1.58
CA ARG A 172 -15.90 -43.44 2.56
C ARG A 172 -16.21 -44.86 2.05
N PHE A 173 -16.11 -45.11 0.76
CA PHE A 173 -16.52 -46.36 0.13
C PHE A 173 -15.32 -47.06 -0.52
N ASP A 174 -15.36 -48.39 -0.61
CA ASP A 174 -14.30 -49.23 -1.22
C ASP A 174 -14.06 -48.94 -2.73
N GLN A 175 -14.89 -48.06 -3.31
CA GLN A 175 -14.80 -47.57 -4.68
C GLN A 175 -15.08 -46.05 -4.70
N PRO A 176 -14.34 -45.27 -5.48
CA PRO A 176 -14.58 -43.84 -5.68
C PRO A 176 -16.01 -43.59 -6.16
N ARG A 177 -16.61 -42.50 -5.70
CA ARG A 177 -17.94 -42.08 -6.14
C ARG A 177 -17.91 -40.68 -6.71
N HIS A 178 -18.77 -40.47 -7.71
CA HIS A 178 -19.06 -39.11 -8.16
C HIS A 178 -19.57 -38.31 -6.96
N PRO A 179 -18.97 -37.15 -6.64
CA PRO A 179 -19.20 -36.46 -5.39
C PRO A 179 -20.64 -35.97 -5.25
N GLU A 180 -21.39 -35.91 -6.35
CA GLU A 180 -22.75 -35.41 -6.40
C GLU A 180 -23.81 -36.47 -6.65
N GLU A 181 -23.57 -37.37 -7.61
CA GLU A 181 -24.54 -38.41 -7.96
C GLU A 181 -24.44 -39.61 -7.02
N GLY A 182 -23.31 -39.77 -6.33
CA GLY A 182 -23.03 -40.94 -5.52
C GLY A 182 -22.92 -42.23 -6.35
N ARG A 183 -22.91 -42.12 -7.69
CA ARG A 183 -22.63 -43.25 -8.59
C ARG A 183 -21.18 -43.69 -8.40
N PHE A 184 -20.96 -45.00 -8.52
CA PHE A 184 -19.60 -45.54 -8.52
C PHE A 184 -18.89 -45.12 -9.81
N ILE A 185 -17.65 -44.68 -9.65
CA ILE A 185 -16.75 -44.38 -10.76
C ILE A 185 -15.71 -45.48 -10.81
N ASP A 186 -15.20 -45.74 -12.01
CA ASP A 186 -14.13 -46.70 -12.22
C ASP A 186 -12.93 -46.40 -11.30
N ASN A 187 -12.36 -47.44 -10.69
CA ASN A 187 -11.31 -47.28 -9.69
C ASN A 187 -10.10 -46.54 -10.25
N ASP A 188 -9.79 -46.77 -11.53
CA ASP A 188 -8.66 -46.17 -12.25
C ASP A 188 -8.84 -44.66 -12.47
N ARG A 189 -10.08 -44.14 -12.35
CA ARG A 189 -10.42 -42.71 -12.45
C ARG A 189 -10.78 -42.07 -11.11
N GLY A 190 -10.56 -42.79 -10.01
CA GLY A 190 -11.02 -42.40 -8.69
C GLY A 190 -10.46 -41.07 -8.18
N GLU A 191 -9.21 -40.80 -8.51
CA GLU A 191 -8.49 -39.60 -8.05
C GLU A 191 -8.93 -38.34 -8.82
N ILE A 192 -9.18 -38.48 -10.12
CA ILE A 192 -9.60 -37.36 -10.99
C ILE A 192 -11.11 -37.13 -11.01
N ALA A 193 -11.91 -38.13 -10.60
CA ALA A 193 -13.38 -38.13 -10.61
C ALA A 193 -14.07 -36.91 -9.99
N SER A 194 -13.37 -36.19 -9.11
CA SER A 194 -13.89 -35.03 -8.39
C SER A 194 -12.96 -33.83 -8.49
N ARG A 195 -12.12 -33.78 -9.52
CA ARG A 195 -11.19 -32.67 -9.74
C ARG A 195 -11.94 -31.37 -10.03
N GLY A 196 -11.31 -30.25 -9.68
CA GLY A 196 -11.86 -28.91 -9.89
C GLY A 196 -12.84 -28.44 -8.82
N TYR A 197 -13.73 -27.53 -9.21
CA TYR A 197 -14.54 -26.73 -8.30
C TYR A 197 -15.99 -26.64 -8.75
N VAL A 198 -16.87 -26.25 -7.83
CA VAL A 198 -18.29 -25.98 -8.13
C VAL A 198 -18.72 -24.68 -7.48
N GLN A 199 -19.33 -23.81 -8.28
CA GLN A 199 -20.05 -22.64 -7.82
C GLN A 199 -21.49 -23.00 -7.53
N ILE A 200 -21.98 -22.58 -6.37
CA ILE A 200 -23.38 -22.68 -5.96
C ILE A 200 -23.92 -21.26 -5.80
N ARG A 201 -24.89 -20.89 -6.63
CA ARG A 201 -25.52 -19.56 -6.61
C ARG A 201 -27.01 -19.67 -6.93
N ASP A 202 -27.86 -19.17 -6.02
CA ASP A 202 -29.32 -19.16 -6.18
C ASP A 202 -29.90 -20.54 -6.53
N GLY A 203 -29.36 -21.59 -5.91
CA GLY A 203 -29.73 -23.00 -6.16
C GLY A 203 -29.23 -23.58 -7.49
N ARG A 204 -28.56 -22.77 -8.33
CA ARG A 204 -27.93 -23.21 -9.58
C ARG A 204 -26.47 -23.57 -9.33
N ARG A 205 -25.95 -24.45 -10.20
CA ARG A 205 -24.58 -24.95 -10.15
C ARG A 205 -23.85 -24.67 -11.46
N ARG A 206 -22.56 -24.41 -11.34
CA ARG A 206 -21.60 -24.31 -12.44
C ARG A 206 -20.28 -24.92 -11.99
N TYR A 207 -19.62 -25.63 -12.89
CA TYR A 207 -18.36 -26.32 -12.59
C TYR A 207 -17.19 -25.60 -13.22
N PHE A 208 -16.02 -25.81 -12.63
CA PHE A 208 -14.74 -25.31 -13.11
C PHE A 208 -13.67 -26.40 -13.01
N GLY A 209 -12.76 -26.43 -13.98
CA GLY A 209 -11.53 -27.22 -13.90
C GLY A 209 -10.53 -26.61 -12.91
N GLU A 210 -9.47 -27.34 -12.58
CA GLU A 210 -8.33 -26.79 -11.86
C GLU A 210 -7.38 -26.12 -12.85
N ALA A 211 -6.86 -24.95 -12.51
CA ALA A 211 -6.00 -24.21 -13.42
C ALA A 211 -4.70 -24.96 -13.75
N GLY A 212 -4.47 -25.22 -15.04
CA GLY A 212 -3.29 -25.91 -15.54
C GLY A 212 -3.57 -27.34 -16.01
N ASP A 213 -4.73 -27.88 -15.70
CA ASP A 213 -5.19 -29.22 -16.09
C ASP A 213 -5.34 -29.36 -17.59
N ARG A 214 -5.85 -28.32 -18.26
CA ARG A 214 -6.05 -28.29 -19.72
C ARG A 214 -4.74 -28.43 -20.49
N TYR A 215 -3.64 -27.98 -19.92
CA TYR A 215 -2.34 -27.88 -20.59
C TYR A 215 -1.38 -29.01 -20.18
N ARG A 216 -1.90 -30.03 -19.49
CA ARG A 216 -1.12 -31.19 -19.07
C ARG A 216 -0.77 -32.07 -20.27
N GLY A 217 0.49 -32.52 -20.35
CA GLY A 217 0.99 -33.31 -21.47
C GLY A 217 1.09 -32.56 -22.79
N LEU A 218 1.15 -31.23 -22.76
CA LEU A 218 1.19 -30.40 -23.96
C LEU A 218 2.46 -29.53 -23.99
N ASP A 219 3.19 -29.61 -25.11
CA ASP A 219 4.20 -28.66 -25.52
C ASP A 219 3.55 -27.42 -26.15
N ILE A 220 3.99 -26.25 -25.71
CA ILE A 220 3.48 -24.96 -26.17
C ILE A 220 4.46 -24.37 -27.18
N ASN A 221 4.00 -24.18 -28.40
CA ASN A 221 4.79 -23.58 -29.47
C ASN A 221 4.31 -22.15 -29.73
N ILE A 222 5.21 -21.20 -29.53
CA ILE A 222 4.96 -19.78 -29.77
C ILE A 222 5.50 -19.42 -31.16
N SER A 223 4.75 -18.63 -31.91
CA SER A 223 5.19 -18.07 -33.19
C SER A 223 4.91 -16.57 -33.23
N PRO A 224 5.83 -15.75 -33.75
CA PRO A 224 5.66 -14.30 -33.80
C PRO A 224 4.45 -13.92 -34.67
N GLY A 225 3.78 -12.84 -34.28
CA GLY A 225 2.76 -12.19 -35.11
C GLY A 225 3.40 -11.33 -36.20
N GLY A 226 2.61 -10.97 -37.22
CA GLY A 226 2.98 -9.88 -38.13
C GLY A 226 2.89 -8.50 -37.44
N ASP A 227 3.25 -7.44 -38.16
CA ASP A 227 3.16 -6.06 -37.65
C ASP A 227 1.74 -5.72 -37.15
N GLY A 228 1.59 -5.56 -35.84
CA GLY A 228 0.31 -5.27 -35.20
C GLY A 228 -0.66 -6.45 -35.09
N GLU A 229 -0.20 -7.67 -35.39
CA GLU A 229 -0.96 -8.91 -35.20
C GLU A 229 -0.50 -9.65 -33.93
N PRO A 230 -1.40 -10.35 -33.23
CA PRO A 230 -1.03 -11.12 -32.05
C PRO A 230 -0.07 -12.27 -32.39
N PRO A 231 0.86 -12.61 -31.49
CA PRO A 231 1.59 -13.86 -31.59
C PRO A 231 0.64 -15.05 -31.46
N THR A 232 0.99 -16.13 -32.16
CA THR A 232 0.21 -17.37 -32.17
C THR A 232 0.77 -18.34 -31.15
N VAL A 233 -0.10 -18.89 -30.30
CA VAL A 233 0.24 -19.94 -29.31
C VAL A 233 -0.47 -21.22 -29.75
N ARG A 234 0.28 -22.32 -29.90
CA ARG A 234 -0.27 -23.62 -30.28
C ARG A 234 0.12 -24.70 -29.29
N TYR A 235 -0.83 -25.59 -29.01
CA TYR A 235 -0.65 -26.72 -28.12
C TYR A 235 -0.46 -28.00 -28.94
N GLN A 236 0.58 -28.76 -28.63
CA GLN A 236 0.86 -30.07 -29.24
C GLN A 236 1.10 -31.07 -28.12
N ALA A 237 0.71 -32.33 -28.30
CA ALA A 237 1.02 -33.36 -27.32
C ALA A 237 2.56 -33.48 -27.17
N ASP A 238 3.03 -33.49 -25.93
CA ASP A 238 4.43 -33.77 -25.62
C ASP A 238 4.67 -35.29 -25.58
N ASP A 239 5.91 -35.70 -25.32
CA ASP A 239 6.30 -37.13 -25.24
C ASP A 239 5.99 -37.77 -23.88
N SER A 240 5.24 -37.11 -22.99
CA SER A 240 4.92 -37.63 -21.66
C SER A 240 3.63 -38.47 -21.65
N ASP A 241 3.48 -39.31 -20.62
CA ASP A 241 2.24 -40.08 -20.39
C ASP A 241 1.12 -39.22 -19.77
N ASP A 242 1.38 -37.93 -19.54
CA ASP A 242 0.42 -37.00 -18.99
C ASP A 242 -0.61 -36.61 -20.07
N GLU A 243 -1.90 -36.56 -19.71
CA GLU A 243 -2.96 -36.11 -20.61
C GLU A 243 -3.70 -34.88 -20.06
N PRO A 244 -4.23 -34.00 -20.93
CA PRO A 244 -5.11 -32.91 -20.53
C PRO A 244 -6.33 -33.42 -19.77
N ILE A 245 -6.75 -32.67 -18.74
CA ILE A 245 -7.96 -32.99 -17.97
C ILE A 245 -9.01 -31.91 -18.20
N PHE A 246 -10.25 -32.34 -18.46
CA PHE A 246 -11.39 -31.45 -18.67
C PHE A 246 -12.54 -31.82 -17.74
N VAL A 247 -13.25 -30.78 -17.28
CA VAL A 247 -14.45 -30.91 -16.44
C VAL A 247 -15.67 -30.46 -17.23
N ASP A 248 -16.77 -31.19 -17.18
CA ASP A 248 -18.06 -30.79 -17.77
C ASP A 248 -18.63 -29.58 -17.05
N ARG A 249 -19.00 -28.53 -17.80
CA ARG A 249 -19.52 -27.27 -17.23
C ARG A 249 -20.87 -27.38 -16.52
N GLU A 250 -21.64 -28.44 -16.74
CA GLU A 250 -23.01 -28.63 -16.22
C GLU A 250 -23.14 -29.82 -15.26
N THR A 251 -22.39 -30.89 -15.51
CA THR A 251 -22.46 -32.11 -14.69
C THR A 251 -21.30 -32.24 -13.71
N GLY A 252 -20.16 -31.61 -14.02
CA GLY A 252 -18.92 -31.78 -13.27
C GLY A 252 -18.18 -33.09 -13.56
N ASP A 253 -18.62 -33.87 -14.54
CA ASP A 253 -17.91 -35.07 -14.96
C ASP A 253 -16.51 -34.75 -15.49
N VAL A 254 -15.55 -35.62 -15.23
CA VAL A 254 -14.13 -35.39 -15.57
C VAL A 254 -13.70 -36.38 -16.64
N VAL A 255 -13.01 -35.88 -17.67
CA VAL A 255 -12.42 -36.70 -18.74
C VAL A 255 -10.95 -36.34 -18.93
N GLU A 256 -10.17 -37.33 -19.34
CA GLU A 256 -8.76 -37.19 -19.73
C GLU A 256 -8.63 -37.24 -21.25
N GLY A 257 -7.60 -36.59 -21.77
CA GLY A 257 -7.20 -36.57 -23.18
C GLY A 257 -7.99 -35.54 -24.01
N SER A 258 -9.31 -35.72 -24.14
CA SER A 258 -10.13 -34.87 -25.03
C SER A 258 -11.44 -34.43 -24.39
N ALA A 259 -11.72 -33.12 -24.52
CA ALA A 259 -12.99 -32.51 -24.13
C ALA A 259 -14.19 -33.03 -24.93
N GLU A 260 -14.00 -33.64 -26.11
CA GLU A 260 -15.08 -34.21 -26.92
C GLU A 260 -15.79 -35.39 -26.25
N ALA A 261 -15.15 -36.00 -25.24
CA ALA A 261 -15.75 -37.06 -24.44
C ALA A 261 -16.79 -36.55 -23.42
N LEU A 262 -16.93 -35.23 -23.25
CA LEU A 262 -17.93 -34.61 -22.38
C LEU A 262 -19.31 -34.57 -23.03
N GLU A 263 -20.36 -34.67 -22.21
CA GLU A 263 -21.74 -34.55 -22.69
C GLU A 263 -22.07 -33.10 -23.09
N ASN A 264 -21.53 -32.14 -22.34
CA ASN A 264 -21.66 -30.71 -22.60
C ASN A 264 -20.30 -30.09 -22.94
N ALA A 265 -20.24 -28.76 -23.07
CA ALA A 265 -18.98 -28.07 -23.31
C ALA A 265 -18.04 -28.14 -22.08
N PRO A 266 -16.72 -28.10 -22.28
CA PRO A 266 -15.77 -28.05 -21.18
C PRO A 266 -15.98 -26.79 -20.34
N ALA A 267 -15.77 -26.93 -19.04
CA ALA A 267 -15.71 -25.84 -18.08
C ALA A 267 -14.43 -25.01 -18.27
N ASN A 268 -14.51 -23.74 -17.90
CA ASN A 268 -13.32 -22.94 -17.71
C ASN A 268 -12.58 -23.38 -16.44
N GLU A 269 -11.27 -23.15 -16.41
CA GLU A 269 -10.44 -23.47 -15.27
C GLU A 269 -10.46 -22.34 -14.23
N LEU A 270 -10.33 -22.70 -12.95
CA LEU A 270 -10.31 -21.75 -11.85
C LEU A 270 -8.94 -21.73 -11.19
N ILE A 271 -8.34 -20.54 -11.12
CA ILE A 271 -7.22 -20.27 -10.22
C ILE A 271 -7.81 -20.08 -8.82
N PHE A 272 -7.58 -21.06 -7.95
CA PHE A 272 -8.03 -21.05 -6.57
C PHE A 272 -6.84 -20.83 -5.63
N ILE A 273 -6.79 -19.68 -4.97
CA ILE A 273 -5.67 -19.31 -4.09
C ILE A 273 -6.19 -19.23 -2.66
N THR A 274 -5.63 -20.06 -1.78
CA THR A 274 -5.97 -20.11 -0.35
C THR A 274 -5.01 -19.28 0.48
N ASN A 275 -5.51 -18.59 1.50
CA ASN A 275 -4.68 -18.12 2.61
C ASN A 275 -4.32 -19.32 3.49
N PRO A 276 -3.08 -19.83 3.41
CA PRO A 276 -2.73 -21.11 4.02
C PRO A 276 -2.94 -21.06 5.54
N SER A 277 -3.64 -22.07 6.06
CA SER A 277 -3.91 -22.19 7.50
C SER A 277 -3.34 -23.50 8.03
N PRO A 278 -2.71 -23.51 9.21
CA PRO A 278 -2.30 -24.77 9.85
C PRO A 278 -3.49 -25.62 10.34
N LEU A 279 -4.72 -25.10 10.26
CA LEU A 279 -5.93 -25.76 10.77
C LEU A 279 -6.83 -26.34 9.67
N ALA A 280 -6.60 -25.96 8.40
CA ALA A 280 -7.46 -26.32 7.29
C ALA A 280 -6.61 -26.61 6.04
N ASP A 281 -6.84 -27.79 5.46
CA ASP A 281 -6.06 -28.27 4.31
C ASP A 281 -6.71 -27.86 2.97
N ASP A 282 -8.05 -27.91 2.90
CA ASP A 282 -8.81 -27.70 1.65
C ASP A 282 -9.14 -26.23 1.36
N TYR A 283 -9.22 -25.41 2.41
CA TYR A 283 -9.60 -24.01 2.32
C TYR A 283 -8.67 -23.18 3.17
N GLY A 284 -8.48 -21.93 2.75
CA GLY A 284 -7.82 -20.95 3.60
C GLY A 284 -8.74 -20.36 4.66
N VAL A 285 -8.14 -19.68 5.62
CA VAL A 285 -8.83 -19.01 6.73
C VAL A 285 -8.41 -17.53 6.72
N PRO A 286 -9.34 -16.57 6.84
CA PRO A 286 -8.99 -15.16 6.84
C PRO A 286 -8.35 -14.75 8.17
N ASP A 287 -7.39 -13.82 8.13
CA ASP A 287 -6.58 -13.45 9.31
C ASP A 287 -7.43 -12.85 10.44
N TRP A 288 -8.45 -12.06 10.07
CA TRP A 288 -9.36 -11.38 10.99
C TRP A 288 -10.32 -12.31 11.74
N ILE A 289 -10.33 -13.63 11.47
CA ILE A 289 -11.20 -14.57 12.17
C ILE A 289 -11.00 -14.51 13.69
N SER A 290 -9.78 -14.21 14.14
CA SER A 290 -9.43 -14.05 15.55
C SER A 290 -10.06 -12.80 16.18
N ALA A 291 -10.30 -11.75 15.38
CA ALA A 291 -10.92 -10.48 15.78
C ALA A 291 -12.45 -10.49 15.70
N THR A 292 -13.09 -11.61 15.35
CA THR A 292 -14.57 -11.68 15.20
C THR A 292 -15.32 -11.14 16.41
N ARG A 293 -14.82 -11.39 17.64
CA ARG A 293 -15.44 -10.90 18.88
C ARG A 293 -15.29 -9.40 19.05
N THR A 294 -14.12 -8.86 18.70
CA THR A 294 -13.85 -7.41 18.70
C THR A 294 -14.77 -6.70 17.72
N ILE A 295 -14.93 -7.23 16.50
CA ILE A 295 -15.84 -6.70 15.49
C ILE A 295 -17.29 -6.70 16.01
N SER A 296 -17.74 -7.82 16.57
CA SER A 296 -19.11 -7.94 17.12
C SER A 296 -19.34 -6.99 18.31
N ALA A 297 -18.30 -6.72 19.10
CA ALA A 297 -18.40 -5.82 20.24
C ALA A 297 -18.44 -4.33 19.81
N ASP A 298 -17.71 -3.99 18.74
CA ASP A 298 -17.77 -2.66 18.13
C ASP A 298 -19.16 -2.38 17.49
N GLU A 299 -19.72 -3.37 16.79
CA GLU A 299 -21.09 -3.33 16.27
C GLU A 299 -22.10 -3.09 17.41
N ALA A 300 -22.03 -3.88 18.50
CA ALA A 300 -22.92 -3.72 19.64
C ALA A 300 -22.78 -2.35 20.33
N ALA A 301 -21.59 -1.75 20.37
CA ALA A 301 -21.39 -0.41 20.90
C ALA A 301 -22.05 0.66 20.02
N LYS A 302 -22.04 0.49 18.68
CA LYS A 302 -22.75 1.36 17.75
C LYS A 302 -24.25 1.24 17.89
N ASP A 303 -24.76 0.01 17.98
CA ASP A 303 -26.18 -0.24 18.19
C ASP A 303 -26.66 0.38 19.51
N TYR A 304 -25.90 0.21 20.59
CA TYR A 304 -26.21 0.85 21.87
C TYR A 304 -26.25 2.38 21.74
N ASN A 305 -25.28 2.98 21.07
CA ASN A 305 -25.25 4.42 20.86
C ASN A 305 -26.42 4.89 19.99
N ALA A 306 -26.76 4.15 18.93
CA ALA A 306 -27.90 4.43 18.07
C ALA A 306 -29.21 4.38 18.88
N ASP A 307 -29.43 3.30 19.64
CA ASP A 307 -30.57 3.15 20.55
C ASP A 307 -30.62 4.25 21.62
N PHE A 308 -29.45 4.67 22.11
CA PHE A 308 -29.34 5.76 23.07
C PHE A 308 -29.82 7.08 22.49
N PHE A 309 -29.39 7.42 21.27
CA PHE A 309 -29.85 8.61 20.57
C PHE A 309 -31.31 8.50 20.15
N ASP A 310 -31.79 7.30 19.80
CA ASP A 310 -33.14 7.04 19.32
C ASP A 310 -34.18 6.99 20.44
N ASN A 311 -33.83 6.57 21.65
CA ASN A 311 -34.81 6.35 22.72
C ASN A 311 -34.65 7.26 23.93
N ASP A 312 -33.60 8.10 23.98
CA ASP A 312 -33.24 8.90 25.16
C ASP A 312 -33.32 8.01 26.41
N THR A 313 -32.62 6.87 26.37
CA THR A 313 -32.76 5.69 27.27
C THR A 313 -32.58 5.97 28.77
N ILE A 314 -32.31 7.21 29.14
CA ILE A 314 -32.21 7.67 30.52
C ILE A 314 -33.45 8.53 30.81
N PRO A 315 -34.34 8.08 31.72
CA PRO A 315 -35.36 8.96 32.27
C PRO A 315 -34.67 10.23 32.82
N ARG A 316 -34.91 11.39 32.20
CA ARG A 316 -34.24 12.65 32.61
C ARG A 316 -34.82 13.22 33.90
N PHE A 317 -36.09 12.93 34.17
CA PHE A 317 -36.83 13.46 35.32
C PHE A 317 -37.73 12.39 35.95
N ALA A 318 -37.75 12.35 37.27
CA ALA A 318 -38.81 11.72 38.05
C ALA A 318 -39.73 12.83 38.58
N ILE A 319 -41.03 12.65 38.40
CA ILE A 319 -42.05 13.49 39.03
C ILE A 319 -42.51 12.74 40.28
N LYS A 320 -42.14 13.24 41.44
CA LYS A 320 -42.53 12.70 42.74
C LYS A 320 -43.70 13.52 43.27
N VAL A 321 -44.80 12.86 43.54
CA VAL A 321 -45.98 13.49 44.16
C VAL A 321 -46.18 12.88 45.54
N THR A 322 -46.20 13.72 46.57
CA THR A 322 -46.45 13.35 47.96
C THR A 322 -47.78 13.93 48.43
N GLY A 323 -48.61 13.11 49.08
CA GLY A 323 -49.92 13.53 49.61
C GLY A 323 -51.11 13.46 48.64
N GLY A 324 -50.94 12.99 47.40
CA GLY A 324 -52.02 12.85 46.40
C GLY A 324 -51.68 11.93 45.24
N GLU A 325 -52.66 11.65 44.37
CA GLU A 325 -52.45 10.94 43.10
C GLU A 325 -52.66 11.90 41.92
N LEU A 326 -51.86 11.80 40.84
CA LEU A 326 -52.09 12.58 39.63
C LEU A 326 -53.41 12.18 38.97
N THR A 327 -54.15 13.16 38.47
CA THR A 327 -55.37 12.90 37.68
C THR A 327 -55.02 12.16 36.38
N GLU A 328 -55.95 11.37 35.83
CA GLU A 328 -55.73 10.67 34.54
C GLU A 328 -55.49 11.66 33.38
N GLU A 329 -56.04 12.87 33.46
CA GLU A 329 -55.79 13.96 32.52
C GLU A 329 -54.34 14.47 32.63
N SER A 330 -53.85 14.74 33.85
CA SER A 330 -52.46 15.14 34.08
C SER A 330 -51.46 14.05 33.68
N LYS A 331 -51.79 12.77 33.91
CA LYS A 331 -50.98 11.63 33.44
C LYS A 331 -50.93 11.59 31.90
N ARG A 332 -52.02 11.94 31.22
CA ARG A 332 -52.09 11.98 29.76
C ARG A 332 -51.28 13.14 29.20
N ASP A 333 -51.40 14.33 29.78
CA ASP A 333 -50.65 15.53 29.41
C ASP A 333 -49.16 15.36 29.65
N LEU A 334 -48.76 14.74 30.76
CA LEU A 334 -47.37 14.37 31.03
C LEU A 334 -46.81 13.38 30.00
N ARG A 335 -47.58 12.36 29.61
CA ARG A 335 -47.16 11.41 28.55
C ARG A 335 -47.04 12.09 27.19
N GLN A 336 -47.96 13.02 26.88
CA GLN A 336 -47.95 13.76 25.63
C GLN A 336 -46.82 14.80 25.57
N MET A 337 -46.45 15.38 26.72
CA MET A 337 -45.22 16.17 26.88
C MET A 337 -44.00 15.29 26.64
N LEU A 338 -43.88 14.15 27.34
CA LEU A 338 -42.71 13.28 27.26
C LEU A 338 -42.44 12.80 25.82
N ASN A 339 -43.49 12.40 25.10
CA ASN A 339 -43.39 11.93 23.72
C ASN A 339 -43.12 13.04 22.69
N GLY A 340 -43.38 14.31 23.04
CA GLY A 340 -43.29 15.44 22.12
C GLY A 340 -42.14 16.42 22.42
N LEU A 341 -41.29 16.12 23.41
CA LEU A 341 -40.08 16.89 23.75
C LEU A 341 -39.04 16.92 22.62
N ARG A 342 -39.15 16.05 21.61
CA ARG A 342 -38.26 16.01 20.46
C ARG A 342 -38.52 17.07 19.39
N GLU A 343 -39.76 17.53 19.24
CA GLU A 343 -40.15 18.44 18.15
C GLU A 343 -40.36 19.89 18.60
N GLU A 344 -40.66 20.15 19.88
CA GLU A 344 -40.98 21.49 20.35
C GLU A 344 -40.31 21.82 21.69
N SER A 345 -39.33 22.73 21.63
CA SER A 345 -38.73 23.37 22.79
C SER A 345 -39.74 24.34 23.40
N HIS A 346 -40.03 24.19 24.70
CA HIS A 346 -40.86 25.07 25.55
C HIS A 346 -42.39 24.79 25.55
N ARG A 347 -42.81 23.70 26.20
CA ARG A 347 -44.21 23.52 26.65
C ARG A 347 -44.33 23.68 28.16
N THR A 348 -45.33 24.45 28.60
CA THR A 348 -45.74 24.57 30.00
C THR A 348 -46.77 23.48 30.29
N VAL A 349 -46.51 22.61 31.27
CA VAL A 349 -47.46 21.59 31.73
C VAL A 349 -48.07 22.03 33.05
N ILE A 350 -49.41 21.93 33.13
CA ILE A 350 -50.18 22.17 34.35
C ILE A 350 -50.43 20.79 34.97
N LEU A 351 -50.10 20.63 36.27
CA LEU A 351 -50.26 19.37 36.99
C LEU A 351 -51.39 19.49 38.01
N GLU A 352 -52.41 18.66 37.86
CA GLU A 352 -53.54 18.54 38.79
C GLU A 352 -53.46 17.21 39.55
N VAL A 353 -53.81 17.26 40.84
CA VAL A 353 -53.73 16.12 41.75
C VAL A 353 -55.08 15.90 42.46
N ASP A 354 -55.48 14.64 42.54
CA ASP A 354 -56.61 14.20 43.36
C ASP A 354 -56.15 14.03 44.81
N LYS A 355 -56.84 14.71 45.74
CA LYS A 355 -56.63 14.54 47.18
C LYS A 355 -57.20 13.21 47.64
N PHE A 356 -56.43 12.44 48.42
CA PHE A 356 -56.97 11.26 49.10
C PHE A 356 -58.05 11.70 50.09
N ALA A 357 -59.28 11.24 49.90
CA ALA A 357 -60.46 11.77 50.58
C ALA A 357 -60.60 11.41 52.08
N ASN A 358 -59.55 11.02 52.81
CA ASN A 358 -59.68 10.56 54.20
C ASN A 358 -58.44 10.74 55.07
N GLN A 359 -57.83 11.93 55.09
CA GLN A 359 -56.96 12.32 56.21
C GLN A 359 -57.18 13.79 56.55
N LEU A 360 -57.47 14.04 57.84
CA LEU A 360 -57.87 15.31 58.45
C LEU A 360 -56.66 16.15 58.89
N ASP A 361 -55.46 15.81 58.41
CA ASP A 361 -54.25 16.59 58.62
C ASP A 361 -53.99 17.40 57.34
N ASP A 362 -53.62 18.67 57.52
CA ASP A 362 -53.34 19.67 56.49
C ASP A 362 -52.01 19.36 55.79
N ASP A 363 -51.85 18.11 55.31
CA ASP A 363 -50.65 17.68 54.62
C ASP A 363 -50.61 18.38 53.24
N ASP A 364 -49.74 19.38 53.14
CA ASP A 364 -49.47 20.11 51.91
C ASP A 364 -49.06 19.12 50.81
N ILE A 365 -49.75 19.19 49.67
CA ILE A 365 -49.38 18.44 48.48
C ILE A 365 -48.07 19.01 47.96
N GLU A 366 -47.05 18.16 47.84
CA GLU A 366 -45.75 18.54 47.30
C GLU A 366 -45.50 17.78 46.00
N ILE A 367 -45.15 18.52 44.94
CA ILE A 367 -44.76 17.99 43.64
C ILE A 367 -43.30 18.37 43.42
N GLU A 368 -42.42 17.37 43.37
CA GLU A 368 -40.99 17.54 43.19
C GLU A 368 -40.56 16.95 41.84
N LEU A 369 -39.97 17.77 40.98
CA LEU A 369 -39.28 17.32 39.77
C LEU A 369 -37.82 17.05 40.12
N GLN A 370 -37.47 15.78 40.31
CA GLN A 370 -36.10 15.37 40.54
C GLN A 370 -35.43 15.05 39.19
N PRO A 371 -34.36 15.76 38.81
CA PRO A 371 -33.54 15.30 37.70
C PRO A 371 -32.92 13.95 38.08
N LEU A 372 -33.22 12.93 37.29
CA LEU A 372 -32.67 11.57 37.47
C LEU A 372 -31.30 11.42 36.81
N GLY A 373 -30.79 12.49 36.19
CA GLY A 373 -29.50 12.52 35.52
C GLY A 373 -28.37 12.23 36.50
N GLN A 374 -27.97 10.96 36.61
CA GLN A 374 -26.57 10.64 36.82
C GLN A 374 -25.83 11.25 35.64
N GLY A 375 -24.75 11.99 35.94
CA GLY A 375 -23.91 12.61 34.92
C GLY A 375 -23.64 11.59 33.84
N ILE A 376 -24.06 11.90 32.62
CA ILE A 376 -23.71 11.15 31.42
C ILE A 376 -22.18 11.17 31.45
N SER A 377 -21.56 10.09 31.93
CA SER A 377 -20.11 10.01 31.92
C SER A 377 -19.72 10.04 30.45
N GLU A 378 -18.69 10.81 30.11
CA GLU A 378 -18.13 10.83 28.74
C GLU A 378 -17.80 9.39 28.28
N GLU A 379 -17.55 8.47 29.22
CA GLU A 379 -17.37 7.02 29.01
C GLU A 379 -18.59 6.29 28.39
N MET A 380 -19.82 6.81 28.48
CA MET A 380 -21.02 6.17 27.88
C MET A 380 -21.05 6.28 26.34
N SER A 381 -20.21 7.12 25.76
CA SER A 381 -20.06 7.24 24.30
C SER A 381 -19.32 6.06 23.66
N PHE A 382 -18.66 5.22 24.47
CA PHE A 382 -17.78 4.13 24.04
C PHE A 382 -16.60 4.58 23.15
N GLU A 383 -16.23 5.86 23.13
CA GLU A 383 -15.18 6.38 22.25
C GLU A 383 -13.85 5.62 22.39
N ALA A 384 -13.25 5.62 23.58
CA ALA A 384 -12.00 4.91 23.83
C ALA A 384 -12.09 3.38 23.61
N PHE A 385 -13.28 2.80 23.84
CA PHE A 385 -13.52 1.38 23.57
C PHE A 385 -13.50 1.10 22.06
N ARG A 386 -14.15 1.94 21.25
CA ARG A 386 -14.14 1.81 19.79
C ARG A 386 -12.77 2.10 19.19
N GLU A 387 -12.05 3.12 19.66
CA GLU A 387 -10.67 3.39 19.22
C GLU A 387 -9.77 2.16 19.44
N LYS A 388 -9.91 1.50 20.60
CA LYS A 388 -9.17 0.27 20.89
C LYS A 388 -9.59 -0.88 19.97
N ASN A 389 -10.90 -1.06 19.73
CA ASN A 389 -11.38 -2.10 18.82
C ASN A 389 -10.89 -1.88 17.39
N GLU A 390 -10.93 -0.63 16.91
CA GLU A 390 -10.39 -0.24 15.60
C GLU A 390 -8.90 -0.60 15.49
N ALA A 391 -8.10 -0.26 16.51
CA ALA A 391 -6.69 -0.61 16.56
C ALA A 391 -6.45 -2.13 16.60
N GLU A 392 -7.27 -2.89 17.33
CA GLU A 392 -7.19 -4.36 17.36
C GLU A 392 -7.55 -4.99 16.00
N ILE A 393 -8.56 -4.47 15.30
CA ILE A 393 -8.94 -4.92 13.96
C ILE A 393 -7.82 -4.59 12.96
N ALA A 394 -7.30 -3.35 13.00
CA ALA A 394 -6.19 -2.90 12.16
C ALA A 394 -4.95 -3.77 12.34
N LYS A 395 -4.63 -4.12 13.58
CA LYS A 395 -3.52 -5.01 13.93
C LYS A 395 -3.65 -6.37 13.26
N VAL A 396 -4.83 -6.99 13.28
CA VAL A 396 -5.02 -8.33 12.71
C VAL A 396 -5.01 -8.29 11.18
N LEU A 397 -5.42 -7.19 10.57
CA LEU A 397 -5.28 -6.98 9.12
C LEU A 397 -3.86 -6.58 8.69
N GLU A 398 -2.99 -6.28 9.65
CA GLU A 398 -1.64 -5.73 9.43
C GLU A 398 -1.68 -4.42 8.63
N VAL A 399 -2.71 -3.60 8.85
CA VAL A 399 -2.89 -2.32 8.18
C VAL A 399 -2.59 -1.20 9.18
N PRO A 400 -1.68 -0.25 8.87
CA PRO A 400 -1.36 0.81 9.81
C PRO A 400 -2.55 1.77 10.00
N PRO A 401 -2.73 2.36 11.20
CA PRO A 401 -3.88 3.21 11.54
C PRO A 401 -4.12 4.36 10.55
N ILE A 402 -3.04 4.94 10.01
CA ILE A 402 -3.14 6.03 9.03
C ILE A 402 -3.86 5.62 7.74
N LYS A 403 -3.81 4.34 7.35
CA LYS A 403 -4.44 3.85 6.10
C LYS A 403 -5.95 3.62 6.26
N ILE A 404 -6.42 3.39 7.48
CA ILE A 404 -7.84 3.28 7.81
C ILE A 404 -8.48 4.61 8.20
N GLY A 405 -7.69 5.70 8.24
CA GLY A 405 -8.18 7.05 8.49
C GLY A 405 -7.98 7.55 9.92
N ASN A 406 -7.32 6.76 10.77
CA ASN A 406 -6.99 7.19 12.13
C ASN A 406 -5.64 7.94 12.15
N THR A 407 -5.71 9.27 12.27
CA THR A 407 -4.54 10.17 12.27
C THR A 407 -4.18 10.71 13.65
N GLY A 408 -4.87 10.30 14.72
CA GLY A 408 -4.82 10.95 16.04
C GLY A 408 -3.43 10.98 16.70
N THR A 409 -2.57 10.00 16.40
CA THR A 409 -1.21 9.87 16.99
C THR A 409 -0.10 10.07 15.96
N SER A 410 -0.43 10.55 14.77
CA SER A 410 0.45 10.53 13.62
C SER A 410 1.23 11.85 13.46
N ASN A 411 2.56 11.80 13.58
CA ASN A 411 3.44 12.86 13.08
C ASN A 411 4.05 12.43 11.73
N ARG A 412 4.46 13.38 10.87
CA ARG A 412 4.90 13.10 9.48
C ARG A 412 5.98 12.01 9.42
N SER A 413 6.99 12.05 10.29
CA SER A 413 8.08 11.07 10.29
C SER A 413 7.62 9.67 10.71
N ASN A 414 6.69 9.57 11.66
CA ASN A 414 6.09 8.29 12.08
C ASN A 414 5.18 7.73 10.97
N SER A 415 4.46 8.59 10.24
CA SER A 415 3.63 8.19 9.09
C SER A 415 4.45 7.56 7.97
N GLU A 416 5.54 8.22 7.57
CA GLU A 416 6.41 7.75 6.48
C GLU A 416 7.04 6.40 6.82
N GLN A 417 7.43 6.20 8.08
CA GLN A 417 7.97 4.91 8.54
C GLN A 417 6.90 3.81 8.54
N GLN A 418 5.70 4.08 9.08
CA GLN A 418 4.61 3.10 9.08
C GLN A 418 4.17 2.69 7.67
N ASP A 419 4.12 3.66 6.75
CA ASP A 419 3.79 3.40 5.34
C ASP A 419 4.84 2.51 4.67
N ARG A 420 6.12 2.74 4.98
CA ARG A 420 7.23 1.94 4.46
C ARG A 420 7.23 0.53 5.02
N ASP A 421 7.04 0.37 6.32
CA ASP A 421 7.01 -0.94 6.96
C ASP A 421 5.82 -1.75 6.43
N PHE A 422 4.66 -1.10 6.25
CA PHE A 422 3.51 -1.72 5.58
C PHE A 422 3.82 -2.14 4.13
N ALA A 423 4.46 -1.27 3.34
CA ALA A 423 4.82 -1.59 1.97
C ALA A 423 5.79 -2.78 1.88
N LEU A 424 6.91 -2.73 2.61
CA LEU A 424 7.99 -3.72 2.51
C LEU A 424 7.70 -5.03 3.23
N GLU A 425 7.06 -4.99 4.40
CA GLU A 425 6.88 -6.19 5.24
C GLU A 425 5.56 -6.91 4.95
N VAL A 426 4.52 -6.19 4.52
CA VAL A 426 3.17 -6.77 4.31
C VAL A 426 2.84 -6.89 2.83
N ILE A 427 2.97 -5.78 2.08
CA ILE A 427 2.48 -5.72 0.69
C ILE A 427 3.42 -6.41 -0.30
N GLN A 428 4.72 -6.09 -0.27
CA GLN A 428 5.69 -6.62 -1.22
C GLN A 428 5.75 -8.17 -1.22
N PRO A 429 5.75 -8.87 -0.06
CA PRO A 429 5.72 -10.33 -0.05
C PRO A 429 4.44 -10.91 -0.64
N GLU A 430 3.29 -10.31 -0.40
CA GLU A 430 2.00 -10.75 -0.97
C GLU A 430 1.94 -10.50 -2.48
N GLN A 431 2.44 -9.36 -2.94
CA GLN A 431 2.62 -9.07 -4.38
C GLN A 431 3.48 -10.13 -5.06
N HIS A 432 4.62 -10.48 -4.46
CA HIS A 432 5.52 -11.50 -4.99
C HIS A 432 4.85 -12.88 -5.03
N LYS A 433 4.19 -13.32 -3.95
CA LYS A 433 3.48 -14.61 -3.94
C LYS A 433 2.41 -14.66 -5.03
N PHE A 434 1.66 -13.57 -5.21
CA PHE A 434 0.59 -13.51 -6.19
C PHE A 434 1.12 -13.47 -7.63
N SER A 435 2.18 -12.70 -7.91
CA SER A 435 2.81 -12.68 -9.24
C SER A 435 3.41 -14.04 -9.59
N GLN A 436 4.07 -14.72 -8.65
CA GLN A 436 4.60 -16.07 -8.87
C GLN A 436 3.51 -17.09 -9.19
N ARG A 437 2.34 -17.01 -8.53
CA ARG A 437 1.20 -17.88 -8.83
C ARG A 437 0.67 -17.65 -10.24
N LEU A 438 0.52 -16.40 -10.66
CA LEU A 438 0.09 -16.07 -12.03
C LEU A 438 1.14 -16.47 -13.06
N TYR A 439 2.42 -16.29 -12.75
CA TYR A 439 3.53 -16.70 -13.59
C TYR A 439 3.54 -18.21 -13.83
N GLN A 440 3.46 -19.02 -12.77
CA GLN A 440 3.43 -20.48 -12.90
C GLN A 440 2.19 -20.98 -13.66
N THR A 441 1.03 -20.40 -13.38
CA THR A 441 -0.25 -20.92 -13.88
C THR A 441 -0.61 -20.40 -15.27
N ILE A 442 -0.43 -19.09 -15.52
CA ILE A 442 -0.79 -18.46 -16.79
C ILE A 442 0.41 -18.40 -17.72
N HIS A 443 1.52 -17.79 -17.30
CA HIS A 443 2.64 -17.55 -18.21
C HIS A 443 3.28 -18.88 -18.61
N GLN A 444 3.76 -19.67 -17.65
CA GLN A 444 4.47 -20.92 -17.94
C GLN A 444 3.52 -22.00 -18.44
N ARG A 445 2.50 -22.34 -17.64
CA ARG A 445 1.67 -23.53 -17.92
C ARG A 445 0.67 -23.34 -19.06
N ALA A 446 0.13 -22.13 -19.27
CA ALA A 446 -0.94 -21.92 -20.25
C ALA A 446 -0.48 -21.18 -21.51
N LEU A 447 0.52 -20.29 -21.41
CA LEU A 447 1.03 -19.50 -22.53
C LEU A 447 2.42 -19.92 -23.02
N GLY A 448 3.14 -20.77 -22.27
CA GLY A 448 4.49 -21.23 -22.61
C GLY A 448 5.58 -20.19 -22.41
N VAL A 449 5.31 -19.12 -21.67
CA VAL A 449 6.24 -18.00 -21.44
C VAL A 449 7.06 -18.24 -20.17
N THR A 450 8.38 -18.17 -20.30
CA THR A 450 9.34 -18.51 -19.23
C THR A 450 10.35 -17.41 -18.92
N ASP A 451 10.49 -16.41 -19.78
CA ASP A 451 11.43 -15.31 -19.59
C ASP A 451 10.77 -14.05 -19.03
N TRP A 452 9.43 -13.98 -18.98
CA TRP A 452 8.70 -12.78 -18.55
C TRP A 452 7.70 -13.05 -17.43
N THR A 453 7.71 -12.18 -16.42
CA THR A 453 6.81 -12.23 -15.26
C THR A 453 6.18 -10.87 -14.98
N LEU A 454 5.43 -10.77 -13.90
CA LEU A 454 4.78 -9.54 -13.45
C LEU A 454 5.45 -8.99 -12.20
N GLU A 455 5.63 -7.68 -12.18
CA GLU A 455 6.05 -6.92 -11.01
C GLU A 455 5.02 -5.85 -10.71
N TYR A 456 4.45 -5.88 -9.51
CA TYR A 456 3.41 -4.93 -9.10
C TYR A 456 4.02 -3.61 -8.62
N GLU A 457 3.31 -2.50 -8.86
CA GLU A 457 3.73 -1.20 -8.34
C GLU A 457 3.69 -1.20 -6.80
N LEU A 458 4.85 -1.02 -6.17
CA LEU A 458 4.97 -0.97 -4.71
C LEU A 458 4.88 0.48 -4.22
N ARG A 459 3.76 0.86 -3.60
CA ARG A 459 3.59 2.21 -3.03
C ARG A 459 3.96 2.29 -1.57
N GLY A 460 4.67 3.37 -1.22
CA GLY A 460 5.03 3.72 0.15
C GLY A 460 6.42 3.26 0.58
N ALA A 461 7.15 2.56 -0.29
CA ALA A 461 8.53 2.14 -0.02
C ALA A 461 9.57 3.23 -0.31
N ASP A 462 9.24 4.21 -1.15
CA ASP A 462 10.20 5.21 -1.65
C ASP A 462 10.63 6.21 -0.58
N GLN A 463 11.93 6.49 -0.55
CA GLN A 463 12.53 7.53 0.30
C GLN A 463 13.43 8.44 -0.53
N PRO A 464 12.87 9.31 -1.39
CA PRO A 464 13.68 10.13 -2.29
C PRO A 464 14.74 10.95 -1.55
N LYS A 465 14.40 11.50 -0.39
CA LYS A 465 15.34 12.27 0.44
C LYS A 465 16.46 11.41 1.03
N GLN A 466 16.13 10.26 1.63
CA GLN A 466 17.14 9.39 2.26
C GLN A 466 18.01 8.71 1.19
N ASN A 467 17.41 8.30 0.07
CA ASN A 467 18.12 7.78 -1.10
C ASN A 467 19.07 8.84 -1.66
N ALA A 468 18.64 10.10 -1.81
CA ALA A 468 19.50 11.19 -2.24
C ALA A 468 20.62 11.50 -1.23
N GLU A 469 20.34 11.45 0.08
CA GLU A 469 21.36 11.62 1.12
C GLU A 469 22.39 10.48 1.12
N VAL A 470 21.94 9.23 0.99
CA VAL A 470 22.81 8.04 0.91
C VAL A 470 23.63 8.08 -0.38
N ALA A 471 23.01 8.38 -1.52
CA ALA A 471 23.66 8.61 -2.79
C ALA A 471 24.73 9.70 -2.67
N ARG A 472 24.37 10.86 -2.12
CA ARG A 472 25.30 11.96 -1.87
C ARG A 472 26.46 11.54 -0.97
N ARG A 473 26.22 10.83 0.12
CA ARG A 473 27.28 10.32 1.01
C ARG A 473 28.18 9.31 0.31
N LYS A 474 27.62 8.39 -0.48
CA LYS A 474 28.38 7.42 -1.29
C LYS A 474 29.26 8.14 -2.31
N ILE A 475 28.70 9.08 -3.08
CA ILE A 475 29.43 9.88 -4.08
C ILE A 475 30.54 10.71 -3.41
N GLN A 476 30.24 11.36 -2.28
CA GLN A 476 31.23 12.12 -1.50
C GLN A 476 32.35 11.22 -0.95
N ALA A 477 32.02 10.02 -0.45
CA ALA A 477 33.00 9.08 0.08
C ALA A 477 33.97 8.57 -0.99
N VAL A 478 33.51 8.45 -2.24
CA VAL A 478 34.34 8.02 -3.36
C VAL A 478 35.08 9.20 -4.02
N ASN A 479 34.77 10.44 -3.63
CA ASN A 479 35.45 11.66 -4.07
C ASN A 479 35.62 11.77 -5.61
N GLY A 480 34.63 11.29 -6.35
CA GLY A 480 34.62 11.30 -7.82
C GLY A 480 35.50 10.25 -8.50
N ALA A 481 36.13 9.33 -7.77
CA ALA A 481 37.02 8.28 -8.31
C ALA A 481 36.30 7.03 -8.85
N ILE A 482 35.02 7.14 -9.19
CA ILE A 482 34.24 6.10 -9.86
C ILE A 482 33.82 6.56 -11.25
N PRO A 483 33.64 5.63 -12.21
CA PRO A 483 33.03 5.91 -13.51
C PRO A 483 31.62 6.49 -13.37
N VAL A 484 31.19 7.28 -14.36
CA VAL A 484 29.88 7.93 -14.38
C VAL A 484 28.74 6.90 -14.36
N ASN A 485 28.80 5.85 -15.17
CA ASN A 485 27.78 4.79 -15.18
C ASN A 485 27.72 4.07 -13.83
N ARG A 486 28.86 3.84 -13.19
CA ARG A 486 28.90 3.26 -11.84
C ARG A 486 28.29 4.21 -10.80
N ALA A 487 28.38 5.52 -10.99
CA ALA A 487 27.73 6.50 -10.13
C ALA A 487 26.22 6.60 -10.39
N LEU A 488 25.79 6.53 -11.65
CA LEU A 488 24.38 6.48 -12.06
C LEU A 488 23.69 5.23 -11.47
N GLU A 489 24.34 4.07 -11.60
CA GLU A 489 23.89 2.82 -10.97
C GLU A 489 23.79 2.96 -9.43
N MET A 490 24.74 3.65 -8.78
CA MET A 490 24.69 3.87 -7.33
C MET A 490 23.53 4.77 -6.87
N ILE A 491 23.00 5.62 -7.76
CA ILE A 491 21.84 6.48 -7.50
C ILE A 491 20.53 5.92 -8.06
N GLY A 492 20.59 4.73 -8.69
CA GLY A 492 19.42 4.06 -9.25
C GLY A 492 18.96 4.61 -10.60
N GLU A 493 19.84 5.28 -11.33
CA GLU A 493 19.59 5.79 -12.68
C GLU A 493 20.20 4.86 -13.73
N ASP A 494 19.61 4.87 -14.92
CA ASP A 494 20.12 4.12 -16.06
C ASP A 494 21.52 4.63 -16.49
N PRO A 495 22.38 3.74 -17.01
CA PRO A 495 23.67 4.15 -17.58
C PRO A 495 23.47 5.12 -18.75
N LEU A 496 24.48 5.96 -19.01
CA LEU A 496 24.45 6.85 -20.17
C LEU A 496 24.34 6.03 -21.47
N PRO A 497 23.46 6.41 -22.40
CA PRO A 497 23.39 5.74 -23.68
C PRO A 497 24.64 6.02 -24.54
N ASP A 498 24.97 5.08 -25.43
CA ASP A 498 26.20 5.10 -26.24
C ASP A 498 26.31 6.29 -27.21
N ASP A 499 25.21 7.00 -27.45
CA ASP A 499 25.14 8.19 -28.30
C ASP A 499 25.56 9.48 -27.58
N VAL A 500 25.78 9.43 -26.27
CA VAL A 500 26.29 10.55 -25.47
C VAL A 500 27.80 10.70 -25.70
N PRO A 501 28.33 11.91 -25.93
CA PRO A 501 29.78 12.15 -26.15
C PRO A 501 30.70 11.79 -24.97
N ILE A 502 30.16 11.31 -23.86
CA ILE A 502 30.87 10.98 -22.63
C ILE A 502 30.83 9.46 -22.47
N ASP A 503 31.99 8.82 -22.49
CA ASP A 503 32.12 7.39 -22.18
C ASP A 503 31.84 7.18 -20.69
N GLY A 504 30.65 6.68 -20.35
CA GLY A 504 30.20 6.53 -18.97
C GLY A 504 30.98 5.49 -18.16
N ASP A 505 31.64 4.52 -18.82
CA ASP A 505 32.41 3.46 -18.18
C ASP A 505 33.88 3.82 -17.99
N ALA A 506 34.42 4.70 -18.84
CA ALA A 506 35.79 5.19 -18.74
C ALA A 506 35.93 6.55 -18.03
N THR A 507 34.93 7.43 -18.12
CA THR A 507 35.01 8.78 -17.57
C THR A 507 34.70 8.77 -16.09
N LEU A 508 35.61 9.30 -15.27
CA LEU A 508 35.37 9.44 -13.84
C LEU A 508 34.41 10.60 -13.54
N VAL A 509 33.59 10.49 -12.50
CA VAL A 509 32.70 11.59 -12.04
C VAL A 509 33.50 12.87 -11.74
N SER A 510 34.74 12.76 -11.26
CA SER A 510 35.64 13.90 -11.08
C SER A 510 36.06 14.58 -12.40
N GLU A 511 36.11 13.81 -13.48
CA GLU A 511 36.57 14.25 -14.81
C GLU A 511 35.46 14.89 -15.64
N VAL A 512 34.18 14.63 -15.32
CA VAL A 512 33.04 15.30 -15.97
C VAL A 512 33.13 16.83 -15.77
N ARG A 513 33.66 17.30 -14.64
CA ARG A 513 33.97 18.73 -14.43
C ARG A 513 35.09 19.27 -15.32
N SER A 514 35.92 18.41 -15.88
CA SER A 514 37.09 18.77 -16.70
C SER A 514 36.87 18.68 -18.21
N GLN A 515 35.76 18.07 -18.64
CA GLN A 515 35.50 17.76 -20.05
C GLN A 515 34.44 18.64 -20.73
N THR A 516 34.12 19.83 -20.22
CA THR A 516 33.37 20.81 -21.04
C THR A 516 34.27 21.30 -22.18
N PRO A 517 34.00 20.99 -23.46
CA PRO A 517 34.85 21.43 -24.57
C PRO A 517 34.57 22.92 -24.81
N GLY A 518 35.39 23.79 -24.23
CA GLY A 518 35.32 25.24 -24.46
C GLY A 518 35.60 26.15 -23.26
N GLY A 519 35.83 25.62 -22.06
CA GLY A 519 36.17 26.44 -20.89
C GLY A 519 37.64 26.32 -20.52
N ARG A 520 38.43 27.37 -20.76
CA ARG A 520 39.79 27.51 -20.18
C ARG A 520 39.69 27.34 -18.66
N GLN A 521 40.52 26.47 -18.10
CA GLN A 521 40.75 26.35 -16.67
C GLN A 521 41.33 27.67 -16.12
N PRO A 522 40.74 28.33 -15.11
CA PRO A 522 41.46 29.36 -14.38
C PRO A 522 42.23 28.68 -13.24
N THR A 523 43.45 28.24 -13.51
CA THR A 523 44.50 28.14 -12.47
C THR A 523 45.12 29.52 -12.28
N GLY A 524 44.28 30.48 -11.86
CA GLY A 524 44.62 31.85 -11.50
C GLY A 524 43.56 32.38 -10.52
N PRO A 525 43.82 33.46 -9.76
CA PRO A 525 42.81 34.03 -8.87
C PRO A 525 41.52 34.26 -9.66
N ARG A 526 40.37 33.80 -9.12
CA ARG A 526 39.04 34.03 -9.69
C ARG A 526 38.95 35.51 -10.06
N SER A 527 38.55 35.82 -11.29
CA SER A 527 38.38 37.22 -11.68
C SER A 527 37.38 37.89 -10.72
N VAL A 528 37.57 39.16 -10.37
CA VAL A 528 36.69 39.86 -9.42
C VAL A 528 35.24 39.85 -9.91
N GLU A 529 35.01 39.84 -11.24
CA GLU A 529 33.70 39.69 -11.88
C GLU A 529 33.01 38.36 -11.51
N ASP A 530 33.76 37.27 -11.35
CA ASP A 530 33.24 35.98 -10.89
C ASP A 530 32.90 35.97 -9.39
N GLN A 531 33.20 37.04 -8.64
CA GLN A 531 32.97 37.15 -7.20
C GLN A 531 31.83 38.14 -6.85
N LEU A 532 31.38 38.93 -7.83
CA LEU A 532 30.22 39.81 -7.69
C LEU A 532 28.93 39.00 -7.77
N PRO A 533 27.85 39.40 -7.07
CA PRO A 533 26.56 38.74 -7.24
C PRO A 533 26.10 38.72 -8.71
N PRO A 534 25.43 37.63 -9.13
CA PRO A 534 25.01 37.47 -10.52
C PRO A 534 23.94 38.49 -10.91
N GLU A 535 24.06 39.11 -12.08
CA GLU A 535 23.10 40.13 -12.58
C GLU A 535 21.64 39.64 -12.59
N ASP A 536 21.41 38.34 -12.73
CA ASP A 536 20.05 37.75 -12.70
C ASP A 536 19.30 38.01 -11.37
N ASN A 537 20.03 38.23 -10.27
CA ASN A 537 19.47 38.53 -8.95
C ASN A 537 19.39 40.05 -8.66
N LYS A 538 19.79 40.90 -9.61
CA LYS A 538 19.76 42.37 -9.43
C LYS A 538 18.35 42.91 -9.60
N ILE A 539 17.82 43.53 -8.54
CA ILE A 539 16.47 44.13 -8.55
C ILE A 539 16.48 45.64 -8.81
N GLY A 540 17.64 46.30 -8.76
CA GLY A 540 17.78 47.73 -9.07
C GLY A 540 19.09 48.36 -8.60
N GLU A 541 19.12 49.69 -8.63
CA GLU A 541 20.24 50.53 -8.16
C GLU A 541 19.73 51.59 -7.17
N ARG A 542 20.51 51.89 -6.11
CA ARG A 542 20.24 52.96 -5.14
C ARG A 542 21.47 53.87 -5.01
N ASP A 543 21.26 55.18 -4.83
CA ASP A 543 22.35 56.12 -4.60
C ASP A 543 22.84 56.07 -3.15
N TRP A 544 24.17 56.09 -2.95
CA TRP A 544 24.76 56.04 -1.63
C TRP A 544 24.31 57.16 -0.70
N ALA A 545 24.08 58.38 -1.19
CA ALA A 545 23.69 59.50 -0.35
C ALA A 545 22.32 59.30 0.30
N ASP A 546 21.41 58.63 -0.41
CA ASP A 546 20.07 58.28 0.11
C ASP A 546 20.15 57.14 1.12
N VAL A 547 21.00 56.14 0.86
CA VAL A 547 21.22 54.99 1.74
C VAL A 547 21.93 55.40 3.03
N GLU A 548 22.98 56.22 2.95
CA GLU A 548 23.74 56.70 4.11
C GLU A 548 22.86 57.52 5.05
N ALA A 549 22.04 58.44 4.51
CA ALA A 549 21.11 59.23 5.30
C ALA A 549 20.04 58.38 6.00
N ASN A 550 19.62 57.28 5.37
CA ASN A 550 18.66 56.34 5.94
C ASN A 550 19.29 55.48 7.05
N LEU A 551 20.44 54.85 6.78
CA LEU A 551 21.14 53.98 7.73
C LEU A 551 21.60 54.74 8.99
N ALA A 552 21.95 56.03 8.88
CA ALA A 552 22.35 56.85 10.02
C ALA A 552 21.24 57.04 11.08
N THR A 553 19.99 56.72 10.74
CA THR A 553 18.83 56.86 11.64
C THR A 553 18.31 55.54 12.21
N LYS A 554 18.93 54.40 11.84
CA LYS A 554 18.45 53.05 12.12
C LYS A 554 19.34 52.28 13.11
N GLU A 555 18.79 51.22 13.67
CA GLU A 555 19.56 50.24 14.45
C GLU A 555 20.24 49.25 13.51
N ILE A 556 21.57 49.35 13.44
CA ILE A 556 22.40 48.62 12.49
C ILE A 556 23.52 47.88 13.23
N GLU A 557 23.85 46.68 12.77
CA GLU A 557 25.04 45.94 13.23
C GLU A 557 26.08 45.88 12.12
N GLN A 558 27.36 46.05 12.47
CA GLN A 558 28.46 46.05 11.51
C GLN A 558 29.57 45.07 11.93
N THR A 559 30.16 44.38 10.96
CA THR A 559 31.33 43.51 11.15
C THR A 559 32.35 43.71 10.02
N GLN A 560 33.65 43.74 10.37
CA GLN A 560 34.74 43.69 9.38
C GLN A 560 35.15 42.25 9.08
N PHE A 561 35.33 41.94 7.82
CA PHE A 561 35.63 40.58 7.37
C PHE A 561 37.10 40.41 6.98
N SER A 562 37.71 39.35 7.51
CA SER A 562 39.02 38.88 7.03
C SER A 562 38.81 37.94 5.84
N SER A 563 38.49 38.51 4.68
CA SER A 563 38.30 37.78 3.42
C SER A 563 39.13 38.38 2.27
N SER A 564 39.39 37.55 1.26
CA SER A 564 40.08 37.96 0.03
C SER A 564 39.21 38.82 -0.88
N ASN A 565 37.88 38.76 -0.72
CA ASN A 565 36.90 39.42 -1.60
C ASN A 565 35.95 40.39 -0.87
N LEU A 566 35.55 40.05 0.35
CA LEU A 566 34.73 40.89 1.23
C LEU A 566 35.61 41.77 2.12
N ASP A 567 35.14 42.99 2.37
CA ASP A 567 35.79 43.95 3.27
C ASP A 567 35.03 44.11 4.58
N GLU A 568 33.76 44.50 4.50
CA GLU A 568 32.89 44.74 5.64
C GLU A 568 31.43 44.45 5.28
N GLY A 569 30.64 44.16 6.32
CA GLY A 569 29.20 43.96 6.23
C GLY A 569 28.45 44.75 7.29
N LEU A 570 27.25 45.19 6.93
CA LEU A 570 26.31 45.86 7.82
C LEU A 570 24.93 45.24 7.63
N TYR A 571 24.23 44.98 8.73
CA TYR A 571 22.88 44.43 8.71
C TYR A 571 21.88 45.40 9.33
N ASP A 572 20.81 45.68 8.59
CA ASP A 572 19.66 46.48 9.02
C ASP A 572 18.55 45.53 9.48
N PHE A 573 18.27 45.51 10.79
CA PHE A 573 17.26 44.62 11.37
C PHE A 573 15.83 45.02 11.03
N ASP A 574 15.57 46.32 10.82
CA ASP A 574 14.22 46.84 10.56
C ASP A 574 13.75 46.45 9.16
N GLU A 575 14.65 46.51 8.17
CA GLU A 575 14.34 46.20 6.77
C GLU A 575 14.84 44.83 6.30
N GLN A 576 15.55 44.08 7.16
CA GLN A 576 16.14 42.78 6.82
C GLN A 576 17.05 42.87 5.59
N GLU A 577 17.87 43.93 5.54
CA GLU A 577 18.79 44.21 4.45
C GLU A 577 20.24 44.00 4.90
N LEU A 578 21.01 43.22 4.13
CA LEU A 578 22.42 42.96 4.35
C LEU A 578 23.27 43.72 3.33
N TYR A 579 24.03 44.68 3.80
CA TYR A 579 24.97 45.50 3.03
C TYR A 579 26.36 44.85 3.06
N LEU A 580 26.94 44.55 1.90
CA LEU A 580 28.27 43.93 1.77
C LEU A 580 29.19 44.74 0.84
N SER A 581 30.34 45.13 1.38
CA SER A 581 31.41 45.81 0.64
C SER A 581 32.42 44.79 0.08
N PHE A 582 32.70 44.89 -1.22
CA PHE A 582 33.62 44.03 -1.96
C PHE A 582 34.87 44.78 -2.37
N LYS A 583 36.04 44.19 -2.13
CA LYS A 583 37.34 44.74 -2.51
C LYS A 583 37.50 44.68 -4.03
N ARG A 584 37.88 45.81 -4.64
CA ARG A 584 38.29 45.88 -6.04
C ARG A 584 39.81 46.01 -6.15
N ASP A 585 40.39 45.42 -7.19
CA ASP A 585 41.85 45.44 -7.44
C ASP A 585 42.38 46.86 -7.73
N GLU A 586 41.58 47.67 -8.44
CA GLU A 586 41.85 49.09 -8.70
C GLU A 586 40.54 49.92 -8.56
N GLY A 587 40.46 50.83 -7.60
CA GLY A 587 39.31 51.73 -7.39
C GLY A 587 38.70 51.67 -5.99
N GLN A 588 37.52 52.27 -5.83
CA GLN A 588 36.71 52.16 -4.61
C GLN A 588 35.98 50.80 -4.58
N SER A 589 35.82 50.23 -3.38
CA SER A 589 35.05 49.00 -3.16
C SER A 589 33.63 49.12 -3.72
N SER A 590 33.07 48.01 -4.22
CA SER A 590 31.66 47.98 -4.64
C SER A 590 30.77 47.56 -3.49
N LEU A 591 29.60 48.19 -3.38
CA LEU A 591 28.64 47.93 -2.32
C LEU A 591 27.34 47.37 -2.89
N TYR A 592 26.85 46.29 -2.28
CA TYR A 592 25.57 45.65 -2.63
C TYR A 592 24.73 45.47 -1.38
N ALA A 593 23.41 45.68 -1.50
CA ALA A 593 22.44 45.44 -0.44
C ALA A 593 21.54 44.25 -0.83
N TYR A 594 21.66 43.14 -0.12
CA TYR A 594 20.79 41.98 -0.27
C TYR A 594 19.52 42.20 0.55
N VAL A 595 18.36 41.89 -0.04
CA VAL A 595 17.06 42.18 0.58
C VAL A 595 16.37 40.89 1.04
N ASN A 596 15.55 40.99 2.09
CA ASN A 596 14.85 39.86 2.72
C ASN A 596 15.80 38.78 3.27
N ILE A 597 16.95 39.20 3.78
CA ILE A 597 17.90 38.29 4.42
C ILE A 597 17.41 38.05 5.85
N PRO A 598 17.20 36.81 6.31
CA PRO A 598 16.82 36.58 7.70
C PRO A 598 18.03 36.81 8.64
N PRO A 599 17.81 37.24 9.90
CA PRO A 599 18.89 37.50 10.86
C PRO A 599 19.84 36.31 11.08
N THR A 600 19.34 35.08 10.89
CA THR A 600 20.15 33.86 10.98
C THR A 600 21.27 33.79 9.95
N GLU A 601 21.08 34.35 8.74
CA GLU A 601 22.13 34.40 7.72
C GLU A 601 23.20 35.42 8.06
N TRP A 602 22.82 36.52 8.73
CA TRP A 602 23.79 37.48 9.27
C TRP A 602 24.65 36.84 10.37
N SER A 603 24.05 36.17 11.35
CA SER A 603 24.78 35.44 12.39
C SER A 603 25.65 34.30 11.80
N GLY A 604 25.15 33.62 10.77
CA GLY A 604 25.90 32.59 10.05
C GLY A 604 27.12 33.17 9.32
N LEU A 605 26.96 34.30 8.66
CA LEU A 605 28.04 34.98 7.96
C LEU A 605 29.12 35.49 8.93
N THR A 606 28.75 36.13 10.05
CA THR A 606 29.71 36.69 11.02
C THR A 606 30.46 35.62 11.81
N SER A 607 29.86 34.44 12.01
CA SER A 607 30.50 33.30 12.69
C SER A 607 31.27 32.37 11.75
N ALA A 608 31.17 32.55 10.43
CA ALA A 608 31.78 31.67 9.45
C ALA A 608 33.32 31.70 9.51
N SER A 609 33.93 30.52 9.42
CA SER A 609 35.39 30.40 9.28
C SER A 609 35.92 30.93 7.94
N SER A 610 35.04 31.08 6.94
CA SER A 610 35.34 31.67 5.63
C SER A 610 34.14 32.48 5.12
N HIS A 611 34.14 33.78 5.42
CA HIS A 611 33.07 34.73 5.03
C HIS A 611 32.79 34.73 3.53
N GLY A 612 33.83 34.71 2.68
CA GLY A 612 33.67 34.69 1.23
C GLY A 612 33.03 33.39 0.70
N SER A 613 33.33 32.25 1.33
CA SER A 613 32.70 30.96 0.96
C SER A 613 31.25 30.90 1.44
N TYR A 614 30.98 31.34 2.68
CA TYR A 614 29.62 31.40 3.22
C TYR A 614 28.72 32.31 2.40
N HIS A 615 29.22 33.50 2.04
CA HIS A 615 28.51 34.41 1.14
C HIS A 615 28.18 33.73 -0.20
N TYR A 616 29.13 33.00 -0.79
CA TYR A 616 28.91 32.31 -2.06
C TYR A 616 27.86 31.22 -1.97
N ASP A 617 27.94 30.37 -0.94
CA ASP A 617 27.13 29.16 -0.81
C ASP A 617 25.72 29.44 -0.28
N SER A 618 25.53 30.47 0.56
CA SER A 618 24.27 30.69 1.30
C SER A 618 23.56 31.99 0.95
N ILE A 619 24.24 33.00 0.38
CA ILE A 619 23.65 34.35 0.19
C ILE A 619 23.60 34.74 -1.30
N ARG A 620 24.71 34.58 -2.01
CA ARG A 620 24.93 35.15 -3.35
C ARG A 620 23.92 34.67 -4.39
N LEU A 621 23.60 33.38 -4.38
CA LEU A 621 22.75 32.75 -5.40
C LEU A 621 21.27 32.78 -5.04
N ASP A 622 20.96 32.87 -3.74
CA ASP A 622 19.62 32.63 -3.24
C ASP A 622 18.83 33.92 -2.99
N TYR A 623 19.51 35.06 -2.79
CA TYR A 623 18.85 36.32 -2.43
C TYR A 623 18.99 37.41 -3.49
N PRO A 624 17.90 38.15 -3.76
CA PRO A 624 17.94 39.32 -4.63
C PRO A 624 18.72 40.47 -3.99
N TYR A 625 19.33 41.33 -4.82
CA TYR A 625 20.14 42.45 -4.34
C TYR A 625 19.94 43.74 -5.13
N VAL A 626 20.25 44.86 -4.48
CA VAL A 626 20.33 46.20 -5.06
C VAL A 626 21.81 46.61 -5.10
N GLU A 627 22.26 47.14 -6.24
CA GLU A 627 23.60 47.72 -6.34
C GLU A 627 23.61 49.17 -5.83
N ILE A 628 24.59 49.51 -5.00
CA ILE A 628 24.69 50.85 -4.42
C ILE A 628 25.71 51.67 -5.21
N THR A 629 25.21 52.68 -5.92
CA THR A 629 26.02 53.56 -6.78
C THR A 629 26.63 54.72 -5.98
N ASN A 630 27.75 55.26 -6.45
CA ASN A 630 28.44 56.41 -5.85
C ASN A 630 28.95 56.21 -4.40
N PHE A 631 29.27 54.96 -4.02
CA PHE A 631 29.78 54.62 -2.70
C PHE A 631 31.10 55.32 -2.33
N HIS A 632 31.15 55.94 -1.14
CA HIS A 632 32.38 56.47 -0.53
C HIS A 632 32.96 55.44 0.44
N SER A 633 34.29 55.33 0.48
CA SER A 633 35.10 54.15 0.90
C SER A 633 34.87 53.46 2.26
N ARG A 634 33.87 53.82 3.08
CA ARG A 634 33.50 53.12 4.33
C ARG A 634 32.00 53.19 4.59
N LEU A 635 31.42 52.09 5.06
CA LEU A 635 30.07 52.04 5.61
C LEU A 635 29.95 52.91 6.88
N PRO A 636 28.76 53.48 7.18
CA PRO A 636 28.48 54.23 8.40
C PRO A 636 28.82 53.42 9.65
N GLU A 637 29.46 54.08 10.62
CA GLU A 637 29.78 53.45 11.90
C GLU A 637 28.50 53.35 12.75
N GLY A 638 27.96 52.13 12.84
CA GLY A 638 26.89 51.75 13.76
C GLY A 638 27.43 51.35 15.15
N PRO A 639 26.57 51.26 16.18
CA PRO A 639 27.01 50.71 17.47
C PRO A 639 27.48 49.26 17.25
N SER A 640 28.75 48.97 17.56
CA SER A 640 29.21 47.59 17.60
C SER A 640 28.56 46.89 18.81
N PRO A 641 27.86 45.75 18.64
CA PRO A 641 27.41 44.97 19.78
C PRO A 641 28.63 44.54 20.61
N ALA A 642 28.48 44.57 21.93
CA ALA A 642 29.52 44.07 22.81
C ALA A 642 29.71 42.57 22.54
N PRO A 643 30.95 42.05 22.43
CA PRO A 643 31.16 40.64 22.12
C PRO A 643 30.57 39.77 23.23
N GLY A 644 29.47 39.06 22.93
CA GLY A 644 28.87 38.05 23.81
C GLY A 644 27.37 38.13 24.10
N GLU A 645 26.60 39.05 23.49
CA GLU A 645 25.13 39.03 23.57
C GLU A 645 24.55 38.53 22.24
N GLU A 646 24.07 37.27 22.20
CA GLU A 646 23.12 36.83 21.18
C GLU A 646 21.74 37.44 21.49
N PRO A 647 20.96 37.93 20.50
CA PRO A 647 19.60 38.39 20.74
C PRO A 647 18.72 37.25 21.29
N ASP A 648 17.99 37.51 22.38
CA ASP A 648 17.23 36.54 23.19
C ASP A 648 16.09 35.78 22.46
N ASP A 649 15.88 35.98 21.15
CA ASP A 649 14.71 35.48 20.40
C ASP A 649 15.07 34.43 19.32
N VAL A 650 15.89 33.44 19.66
CA VAL A 650 15.97 32.18 18.88
C VAL A 650 15.62 31.00 19.79
N PRO A 651 14.50 30.29 19.56
CA PRO A 651 14.20 29.08 20.31
C PRO A 651 15.26 28.01 19.99
N SER A 652 15.96 27.55 21.02
CA SER A 652 16.93 26.46 20.94
C SER A 652 16.24 25.16 20.53
N ILE A 653 16.88 24.41 19.62
CA ILE A 653 16.45 23.07 19.16
C ILE A 653 16.71 22.03 20.26
#